data_AF-A0A9X8EG32-F1
#
_entry.id   AF-A0A9X8EG32-F1
#
_cell.length_a   1.000
_cell.length_b   1.000
_cell.length_c   1.000
_cell.angle_alpha   90.00
_cell.angle_beta   90.00
_cell.angle_gamma   90.00
#
_symmetry.space_group_name_H-M   'P 1'
#
loop_
_entity.id
_entity.type
_entity.pdbx_description
1 polymer ?
#
loop_
_entity_poly.entity_id
_entity_poly.type
_entity_poly.pdbx_seq_one_letter_code
_entity_poly.pdbx_strand_id
1 'polypeptide(L)'
;MDIRVTAHFAWSEIFGRKIAARSKCQLDLSRQYSLIYADLGTEDAQGWNVLAELNKAFDIKLPAEYLRVMDAGFFTFSHFGNGAVPPNTSLDKIFPQSPVPLSVSSATEPMTNTAGFWLTVSLDDIKLFGSLIEIGYASPSGDGDKLSLSAVLARGTVAGKAVSDAIYLASLPNIRLFKLFGFEEVEVRYRFKEARQLNVKGKLRVSLFDEKQYLFEGVLNSDEVNRTFSACLKSAEPDQSVTRLFGDQMRGITFQRLVFGIFARYGDNEDQRTFQVQGTVRVGSAQLTGYIYLHNGKPQVASIKVDKALSIGDVFNQCIPGAPWPTSLIDITFKAGSELYYRSAAGSQLARLETFSCPAEGDLPDRQLSASIDYQNGFNIRALFDLTLVKTLEVVGTIQIAEDGVTADISLGKPIDLFIVTIAASRASQPIGGPAFELSTVEKKSSMGFVGSLWFMQEQFGVDVRVKATRNAKGNTQVDGTLTALSDYPPFLPAGTSLGLRYSKDGGFQVTNWPSFEYLTNAIDFIKTLQKLSDQGSAGCGKLVGFAFEKLLQSKFRVSVSFGTQENDEGVTLVLDGSYTLCVAQTSLTAVAIPFPGLVSIPLPNSISFSELGNYIERALAAAAESFVKALVKNREAIAAVIGLTAGKAAASYAATLACQALIDGVAADAVVATAAETLAAATAAEAGAGAAGALVAGAVVAVADFFAGTGTGTGTGGTGGTGTGTGTGTATQSPPVDPRVTITNRVVTLTWGGGQGNARYHAQLLDSAATILLNNPDLAGAARQTQFEFGPEWPSGPYTAQVQGVHEQSATRWAAAPFNRLTAPAQPSAQADTTVPAPAYGVQLSWPPIAGASSYELSTRLPGSATNRVQIEPGADQSLPPATYAFIFEEASPAGDYRFSVTAKGGHASVASPDSEPLTLVRPGQPQDFQASSIGSNVALRWRSVAGALRYQALAQKKGAAPLVIELHAREESGVEHADFALPCPSHSPSVYQVQVWARPGADQVNYVAGVPSAVVEVTITPYATASEMATALHALTIEGSACGTQLIAAFPNLTPDTLAIAMAQGGYPAIETSNGLLAVWPDTPPLELATVLALAYPDPLQFAASQRDQGVPGELCAVNLLKAFPQLGVSEMARAMAKAGYPATDTATGLKVAYPAISPVELSTALVLAYQ
;
A
#
# COMPACT_ATOMS: atom_id res chain seq x y z
N MET A 1 -46.22 -31.54 47.40
CA MET A 1 -46.72 -32.81 47.98
C MET A 1 -46.64 -33.80 46.85
N ASP A 2 -45.68 -34.71 46.93
CA ASP A 2 -45.40 -35.64 45.84
C ASP A 2 -46.06 -36.97 46.18
N ILE A 3 -47.04 -37.37 45.38
CA ILE A 3 -47.83 -38.59 45.59
C ILE A 3 -47.40 -39.59 44.53
N ARG A 4 -47.06 -40.80 44.94
CA ARG A 4 -46.65 -41.91 44.08
C ARG A 4 -47.55 -43.11 44.31
N VAL A 5 -48.18 -43.61 43.24
CA VAL A 5 -49.05 -44.81 43.25
C VAL A 5 -48.52 -45.80 42.23
N THR A 6 -48.25 -47.04 42.64
CA THR A 6 -47.67 -48.09 41.77
C THR A 6 -48.55 -49.32 41.70
N ALA A 7 -48.74 -49.88 40.51
CA ALA A 7 -49.41 -51.14 40.24
C ALA A 7 -48.50 -52.07 39.42
N HIS A 8 -48.47 -53.36 39.78
CA HIS A 8 -47.65 -54.38 39.12
C HIS A 8 -48.54 -55.44 38.45
N PHE A 9 -48.24 -55.76 37.19
CA PHE A 9 -48.91 -56.82 36.44
C PHE A 9 -47.94 -57.99 36.22
N ALA A 10 -48.39 -59.21 36.51
CA ALA A 10 -47.52 -60.38 36.59
C ALA A 10 -47.24 -61.08 35.24
N TRP A 11 -47.97 -60.75 34.18
CA TRP A 11 -47.84 -61.38 32.86
C TRP A 11 -48.39 -60.48 31.74
N SER A 12 -47.92 -60.71 30.51
CA SER A 12 -48.43 -60.11 29.28
C SER A 12 -48.67 -61.22 28.23
N GLU A 13 -49.57 -61.01 27.27
CA GLU A 13 -49.87 -62.01 26.22
C GLU A 13 -49.60 -61.41 24.84
N ILE A 14 -48.80 -62.11 24.03
CA ILE A 14 -48.49 -61.72 22.65
C ILE A 14 -48.72 -62.95 21.77
N PHE A 15 -49.49 -62.79 20.68
CA PHE A 15 -49.86 -63.87 19.74
C PHE A 15 -50.51 -65.11 20.38
N GLY A 16 -51.36 -64.92 21.40
CA GLY A 16 -52.06 -66.04 22.05
C GLY A 16 -51.18 -66.87 23.00
N ARG A 17 -49.94 -66.42 23.26
CA ARG A 17 -49.00 -67.08 24.17
C ARG A 17 -48.64 -66.12 25.29
N LYS A 18 -48.69 -66.62 26.53
CA LYS A 18 -48.28 -65.88 27.72
C LYS A 18 -46.77 -65.70 27.72
N ILE A 19 -46.34 -64.45 27.77
CA ILE A 19 -44.95 -64.06 27.96
C ILE A 19 -44.83 -63.57 29.41
N ALA A 20 -43.83 -64.07 30.12
CA ALA A 20 -43.55 -63.68 31.50
C ALA A 20 -42.89 -62.28 31.58
N ALA A 21 -43.47 -61.29 30.89
CA ALA A 21 -43.07 -59.90 31.01
C ALA A 21 -43.94 -59.24 32.09
N ARG A 22 -43.30 -58.83 33.20
CA ARG A 22 -43.95 -58.01 34.24
C ARG A 22 -44.01 -56.59 33.75
N SER A 23 -45.19 -55.97 33.76
CA SER A 23 -45.32 -54.53 33.48
C SER A 23 -45.62 -53.77 34.77
N LYS A 24 -45.06 -52.57 34.88
CA LYS A 24 -45.24 -51.69 36.04
C LYS A 24 -45.92 -50.41 35.58
N CYS A 25 -47.10 -50.13 36.11
CA CYS A 25 -47.77 -48.84 35.91
C CYS A 25 -47.60 -47.98 37.16
N GLN A 26 -47.26 -46.71 36.99
CA GLN A 26 -47.07 -45.79 38.10
C GLN A 26 -47.64 -44.40 37.77
N LEU A 27 -48.26 -43.78 38.76
CA LEU A 27 -48.69 -42.39 38.76
C LEU A 27 -47.83 -41.61 39.76
N ASP A 28 -47.11 -40.62 39.27
CA ASP A 28 -46.38 -39.64 40.05
C ASP A 28 -47.08 -38.27 39.92
N LEU A 29 -47.35 -37.60 41.05
CA LEU A 29 -47.90 -36.24 41.10
C LEU A 29 -46.85 -35.30 41.68
N SER A 30 -46.59 -34.17 41.02
CA SER A 30 -45.68 -33.12 41.50
C SER A 30 -46.29 -31.76 41.18
N ARG A 31 -46.52 -30.95 42.22
CA ARG A 31 -47.15 -29.61 42.11
C ARG A 31 -48.50 -29.66 41.34
N GLN A 32 -48.56 -29.02 40.17
CA GLN A 32 -49.73 -28.98 39.28
C GLN A 32 -49.59 -29.97 38.09
N TYR A 33 -48.70 -30.95 38.20
CA TYR A 33 -48.37 -31.87 37.11
C TYR A 33 -48.51 -33.33 37.54
N SER A 34 -48.91 -34.18 36.61
CA SER A 34 -49.07 -35.62 36.78
C SER A 34 -48.28 -36.36 35.72
N LEU A 35 -47.56 -37.40 36.10
CA LEU A 35 -46.90 -38.34 35.20
C LEU A 35 -47.48 -39.73 35.43
N ILE A 36 -48.20 -40.26 34.44
CA ILE A 36 -48.59 -41.67 34.39
C ILE A 36 -47.60 -42.36 33.47
N TYR A 37 -47.03 -43.50 33.85
CA TYR A 37 -46.24 -44.31 32.94
C TYR A 37 -46.48 -45.80 33.15
N ALA A 38 -46.32 -46.55 32.07
CA ALA A 38 -46.36 -48.00 32.00
C ALA A 38 -45.01 -48.47 31.45
N ASP A 39 -44.18 -49.03 32.33
CA ASP A 39 -42.92 -49.66 31.99
C ASP A 39 -43.17 -51.11 31.57
N LEU A 40 -42.69 -51.46 30.38
CA LEU A 40 -42.75 -52.77 29.76
C LEU A 40 -41.39 -53.50 29.85
N GLY A 41 -40.37 -52.85 30.42
CA GLY A 41 -39.04 -53.41 30.65
C GLY A 41 -38.97 -54.39 31.83
N THR A 42 -37.87 -55.12 31.92
CA THR A 42 -37.62 -56.11 32.99
C THR A 42 -36.85 -55.49 34.15
N GLU A 43 -36.96 -56.06 35.36
CA GLU A 43 -36.06 -55.72 36.49
C GLU A 43 -34.61 -56.23 36.26
N ASP A 44 -34.33 -56.82 35.10
CA ASP A 44 -33.01 -57.32 34.73
C ASP A 44 -32.12 -56.15 34.28
N ALA A 45 -31.03 -55.91 35.01
CA ALA A 45 -30.06 -54.87 34.69
C ALA A 45 -29.39 -55.06 33.32
N GLN A 46 -29.44 -56.26 32.73
CA GLN A 46 -28.96 -56.56 31.38
C GLN A 46 -30.06 -56.55 30.29
N GLY A 47 -31.25 -56.08 30.64
CA GLY A 47 -32.40 -55.92 29.76
C GLY A 47 -33.03 -57.21 29.22
N TRP A 48 -34.17 -57.05 28.55
CA TRP A 48 -35.02 -58.15 28.10
C TRP A 48 -34.54 -58.75 26.77
N ASN A 49 -34.16 -60.03 26.79
CA ASN A 49 -33.77 -60.78 25.59
C ASN A 49 -34.99 -61.31 24.82
N VAL A 50 -35.48 -60.51 23.87
CA VAL A 50 -36.68 -60.84 23.08
C VAL A 50 -36.47 -62.11 22.25
N LEU A 51 -35.29 -62.31 21.69
CA LEU A 51 -34.99 -63.46 20.83
C LEU A 51 -34.97 -64.76 21.64
N ALA A 52 -34.47 -64.76 22.88
CA ALA A 52 -34.54 -65.90 23.80
C ALA A 52 -36.00 -66.27 24.14
N GLU A 53 -36.86 -65.28 24.39
CA GLU A 53 -38.28 -65.54 24.66
C GLU A 53 -39.03 -66.03 23.42
N LEU A 54 -38.71 -65.52 22.23
CA LEU A 54 -39.27 -66.04 20.98
C LEU A 54 -38.81 -67.48 20.70
N ASN A 55 -37.52 -67.77 20.90
CA ASN A 55 -36.99 -69.13 20.83
C ASN A 55 -37.75 -70.08 21.76
N LYS A 56 -38.05 -69.62 22.98
CA LYS A 56 -38.81 -70.39 23.99
C LYS A 56 -40.30 -70.53 23.67
N ALA A 57 -40.94 -69.47 23.17
CA ALA A 57 -42.38 -69.45 22.90
C ALA A 57 -42.77 -70.19 21.62
N PHE A 58 -41.88 -70.21 20.61
CA PHE A 58 -42.15 -70.73 19.27
C PHE A 58 -41.24 -71.89 18.84
N ASP A 59 -40.31 -72.32 19.70
CA ASP A 59 -39.33 -73.39 19.42
C ASP A 59 -38.47 -73.11 18.18
N ILE A 60 -37.91 -71.90 18.11
CA ILE A 60 -37.04 -71.43 17.03
C ILE A 60 -35.60 -71.24 17.53
N LYS A 61 -34.63 -71.14 16.60
CA LYS A 61 -33.18 -71.03 16.90
C LYS A 61 -32.60 -69.71 16.37
N LEU A 62 -33.13 -68.59 16.84
CA LEU A 62 -32.58 -67.26 16.56
C LEU A 62 -31.36 -66.99 17.47
N PRO A 63 -30.36 -66.23 17.00
CA PRO A 63 -29.19 -65.86 17.81
C PRO A 63 -29.62 -64.92 18.95
N ALA A 64 -29.66 -65.44 20.17
CA ALA A 64 -30.28 -64.74 21.30
C ALA A 64 -29.44 -63.56 21.81
N GLU A 65 -28.16 -63.49 21.47
CA GLU A 65 -27.21 -62.51 21.98
C GLU A 65 -27.35 -61.09 21.39
N TYR A 66 -28.02 -60.91 20.25
CA TYR A 66 -27.93 -59.66 19.47
C TYR A 66 -29.00 -58.61 19.74
N LEU A 67 -30.09 -58.91 20.46
CA LEU A 67 -31.19 -57.96 20.63
C LEU A 67 -31.73 -57.99 22.07
N ARG A 68 -31.37 -56.95 22.82
CA ARG A 68 -31.81 -56.75 24.21
C ARG A 68 -32.57 -55.45 24.35
N VAL A 69 -33.83 -55.51 24.78
CA VAL A 69 -34.63 -54.33 25.10
C VAL A 69 -34.24 -53.85 26.49
N MET A 70 -33.58 -52.71 26.58
CA MET A 70 -33.13 -52.11 27.85
C MET A 70 -34.30 -51.53 28.62
N ASP A 71 -35.12 -50.75 27.94
CA ASP A 71 -36.31 -50.12 28.48
C ASP A 71 -37.34 -49.95 27.34
N ALA A 72 -38.61 -50.00 27.71
CA ALA A 72 -39.70 -49.72 26.79
C ALA A 72 -40.93 -49.33 27.60
N GLY A 73 -41.74 -48.41 27.10
CA GLY A 73 -42.95 -48.05 27.82
C GLY A 73 -43.78 -46.96 27.18
N PHE A 74 -44.89 -46.67 27.86
CA PHE A 74 -45.81 -45.59 27.53
C PHE A 74 -45.89 -44.61 28.69
N PHE A 75 -46.09 -43.33 28.42
CA PHE A 75 -46.28 -42.34 29.48
C PHE A 75 -47.22 -41.21 29.08
N THR A 76 -47.79 -40.52 30.06
CA THR A 76 -48.61 -39.32 29.93
C THR A 76 -48.15 -38.33 30.98
N PHE A 77 -47.60 -37.19 30.54
CA PHE A 77 -47.15 -36.11 31.41
C PHE A 77 -48.08 -34.92 31.28
N SER A 78 -48.97 -34.67 32.24
CA SER A 78 -50.03 -33.66 32.13
C SER A 78 -49.88 -32.53 33.14
N HIS A 79 -50.37 -31.35 32.77
CA HIS A 79 -50.60 -30.23 33.69
C HIS A 79 -52.10 -30.16 34.01
N PHE A 80 -52.45 -30.09 35.30
CA PHE A 80 -53.83 -30.01 35.79
C PHE A 80 -54.11 -28.74 36.60
N GLY A 81 -53.18 -27.77 36.58
CA GLY A 81 -53.34 -26.48 37.26
C GLY A 81 -54.17 -25.47 36.47
N ASN A 82 -54.74 -24.50 37.17
CA ASN A 82 -55.39 -23.35 36.53
C ASN A 82 -54.32 -22.36 36.01
N GLY A 83 -54.18 -22.21 34.69
CA GLY A 83 -53.24 -21.28 34.05
C GLY A 83 -52.54 -21.87 32.82
N ALA A 84 -51.79 -21.05 32.07
CA ALA A 84 -50.95 -21.51 30.97
C ALA A 84 -49.69 -22.21 31.50
N VAL A 85 -49.22 -23.24 30.80
CA VAL A 85 -47.96 -23.93 31.11
C VAL A 85 -46.78 -22.97 30.86
N PRO A 86 -45.86 -22.76 31.82
CA PRO A 86 -44.68 -21.95 31.59
C PRO A 86 -43.83 -22.48 30.42
N PRO A 87 -43.24 -21.61 29.58
CA PRO A 87 -42.35 -22.02 28.50
C PRO A 87 -41.16 -22.82 29.04
N ASN A 88 -40.65 -23.77 28.26
CA ASN A 88 -39.53 -24.68 28.61
C ASN A 88 -39.81 -25.62 29.81
N THR A 89 -41.07 -25.90 30.13
CA THR A 89 -41.45 -26.94 31.09
C THR A 89 -41.29 -28.31 30.44
N SER A 90 -40.37 -29.13 30.95
CA SER A 90 -40.11 -30.49 30.47
C SER A 90 -40.31 -31.55 31.55
N LEU A 91 -40.51 -32.81 31.15
CA LEU A 91 -40.80 -33.93 32.03
C LEU A 91 -39.68 -34.15 33.04
N ASP A 92 -38.42 -34.10 32.61
CA ASP A 92 -37.25 -34.25 33.48
C ASP A 92 -37.12 -33.12 34.53
N LYS A 93 -37.50 -31.89 34.19
CA LYS A 93 -37.46 -30.75 35.13
C LYS A 93 -38.51 -30.87 36.23
N ILE A 94 -39.66 -31.47 35.92
CA ILE A 94 -40.75 -31.66 36.88
C ILE A 94 -40.64 -33.01 37.62
N PHE A 95 -40.17 -34.04 36.93
CA PHE A 95 -39.99 -35.42 37.41
C PHE A 95 -38.57 -35.93 37.07
N PRO A 96 -37.52 -35.43 37.75
CA PRO A 96 -36.12 -35.78 37.44
C PRO A 96 -35.77 -37.24 37.74
N GLN A 97 -36.64 -37.94 38.48
CA GLN A 97 -36.51 -39.35 38.84
C GLN A 97 -37.46 -40.23 38.01
N SER A 98 -37.94 -39.73 36.87
CA SER A 98 -38.74 -40.51 35.93
C SER A 98 -37.93 -41.66 35.33
N PRO A 99 -38.52 -42.85 35.12
CA PRO A 99 -37.88 -43.93 34.38
C PRO A 99 -37.89 -43.70 32.86
N VAL A 100 -38.56 -42.66 32.38
CA VAL A 100 -38.47 -42.23 30.99
C VAL A 100 -37.02 -41.77 30.73
N PRO A 101 -36.32 -42.32 29.72
CA PRO A 101 -34.93 -41.97 29.43
C PRO A 101 -34.73 -40.47 29.27
N LEU A 102 -33.57 -39.96 29.70
CA LEU A 102 -33.25 -38.54 29.68
C LEU A 102 -33.42 -37.89 28.29
N SER A 103 -33.09 -38.65 27.24
CA SER A 103 -33.25 -38.25 25.82
C SER A 103 -34.71 -37.99 25.43
N VAL A 104 -35.66 -38.62 26.12
CA VAL A 104 -37.10 -38.47 25.89
C VAL A 104 -37.70 -37.47 26.88
N SER A 105 -37.32 -37.55 28.16
CA SER A 105 -37.89 -36.72 29.21
C SER A 105 -37.51 -35.23 29.10
N SER A 106 -36.30 -34.92 28.60
CA SER A 106 -35.85 -33.54 28.39
C SER A 106 -36.58 -32.81 27.26
N ALA A 107 -37.06 -33.56 26.26
CA ALA A 107 -37.81 -33.03 25.13
C ALA A 107 -39.34 -33.08 25.31
N THR A 108 -39.85 -33.68 26.40
CA THR A 108 -41.28 -33.89 26.60
C THR A 108 -41.91 -32.74 27.39
N GLU A 109 -42.82 -32.01 26.76
CA GLU A 109 -43.65 -30.98 27.39
C GLU A 109 -44.98 -31.53 27.97
N PRO A 110 -45.66 -30.81 28.87
CA PRO A 110 -46.96 -31.20 29.40
C PRO A 110 -48.02 -31.38 28.31
N MET A 111 -48.57 -32.59 28.24
CA MET A 111 -49.57 -33.06 27.29
C MET A 111 -50.93 -33.28 27.97
N THR A 112 -52.03 -32.99 27.29
CA THR A 112 -53.38 -33.25 27.82
C THR A 112 -54.04 -34.38 27.02
N ASN A 113 -54.60 -35.39 27.68
CA ASN A 113 -55.37 -36.47 27.06
C ASN A 113 -54.65 -37.21 25.91
N THR A 114 -53.35 -37.48 26.07
CA THR A 114 -52.53 -38.21 25.09
C THR A 114 -51.39 -38.95 25.78
N ALA A 115 -50.65 -39.79 25.06
CA ALA A 115 -49.54 -40.58 25.57
C ALA A 115 -48.31 -40.48 24.64
N GLY A 116 -47.12 -40.55 25.19
CA GLY A 116 -45.88 -40.82 24.46
C GLY A 116 -45.45 -42.27 24.66
N PHE A 117 -44.49 -42.71 23.85
CA PHE A 117 -43.81 -43.99 24.04
C PHE A 117 -42.30 -43.85 23.85
N TRP A 118 -41.57 -44.79 24.44
CA TRP A 118 -40.14 -44.94 24.21
C TRP A 118 -39.77 -46.43 24.13
N LEU A 119 -38.68 -46.70 23.44
CA LEU A 119 -38.06 -48.01 23.29
C LEU A 119 -36.56 -47.81 23.17
N THR A 120 -35.78 -48.46 24.02
CA THR A 120 -34.32 -48.53 23.91
C THR A 120 -33.89 -49.97 23.78
N VAL A 121 -33.11 -50.25 22.74
CA VAL A 121 -32.53 -51.56 22.43
C VAL A 121 -31.02 -51.43 22.44
N SER A 122 -30.32 -52.33 23.13
CA SER A 122 -28.87 -52.45 23.03
C SER A 122 -28.52 -53.46 21.92
N LEU A 123 -27.56 -53.05 21.08
CA LEU A 123 -27.05 -53.72 19.89
C LEU A 123 -25.51 -53.73 19.95
N ASP A 124 -24.95 -54.30 21.02
CA ASP A 124 -23.51 -54.26 21.33
C ASP A 124 -22.65 -55.11 20.36
N ASP A 125 -21.63 -54.46 19.75
CA ASP A 125 -20.57 -55.02 18.89
C ASP A 125 -21.01 -56.13 17.89
N ILE A 126 -22.12 -55.92 17.19
CA ILE A 126 -22.63 -56.87 16.20
C ILE A 126 -21.77 -56.81 14.93
N LYS A 127 -21.11 -57.92 14.60
CA LYS A 127 -20.25 -58.06 13.40
C LYS A 127 -20.92 -58.90 12.33
N LEU A 128 -21.30 -58.27 11.22
CA LEU A 128 -21.89 -58.94 10.07
C LEU A 128 -20.87 -59.07 8.92
N PHE A 129 -20.97 -60.18 8.18
CA PHE A 129 -20.16 -60.47 6.99
C PHE A 129 -18.64 -60.33 7.22
N GLY A 130 -18.13 -60.87 8.33
CA GLY A 130 -16.69 -60.82 8.64
C GLY A 130 -16.20 -59.44 9.07
N SER A 131 -17.05 -58.64 9.73
CA SER A 131 -16.80 -57.24 10.14
C SER A 131 -16.80 -56.24 8.97
N LEU A 132 -17.49 -56.58 7.87
CA LEU A 132 -17.79 -55.63 6.81
C LEU A 132 -18.75 -54.54 7.30
N ILE A 133 -19.68 -54.93 8.17
CA ILE A 133 -20.64 -54.07 8.85
C ILE A 133 -20.50 -54.37 10.34
N GLU A 134 -20.12 -53.36 11.12
CA GLU A 134 -20.08 -53.40 12.59
C GLU A 134 -21.19 -52.48 13.11
N ILE A 135 -22.01 -52.93 14.06
CA ILE A 135 -23.11 -52.16 14.66
C ILE A 135 -22.91 -52.12 16.17
N GLY A 136 -23.09 -50.95 16.77
CA GLY A 136 -22.95 -50.70 18.20
C GLY A 136 -21.54 -50.89 18.74
N TYR A 137 -20.54 -50.49 17.94
CA TYR A 137 -19.16 -50.45 18.41
C TYR A 137 -18.91 -49.17 19.24
N ALA A 138 -18.07 -49.30 20.27
CA ALA A 138 -17.64 -48.17 21.06
C ALA A 138 -16.74 -47.22 20.23
N SER A 139 -17.07 -45.93 20.25
CA SER A 139 -16.28 -44.86 19.64
C SER A 139 -15.74 -43.91 20.71
N PRO A 140 -14.77 -43.03 20.39
CA PRO A 140 -14.35 -41.98 21.31
C PRO A 140 -15.48 -41.04 21.77
N SER A 141 -16.60 -41.03 21.03
CA SER A 141 -17.82 -40.27 21.33
C SER A 141 -18.78 -40.97 22.31
N GLY A 142 -18.58 -42.26 22.62
CA GLY A 142 -19.40 -43.01 23.58
C GLY A 142 -19.60 -44.48 23.23
N ASP A 143 -20.40 -45.17 24.04
CA ASP A 143 -20.60 -46.63 23.97
C ASP A 143 -21.32 -47.08 22.68
N GLY A 144 -22.10 -46.20 22.03
CA GLY A 144 -22.60 -46.40 20.67
C GLY A 144 -23.57 -47.55 20.44
N ASP A 145 -23.88 -48.33 21.47
CA ASP A 145 -24.61 -49.61 21.41
C ASP A 145 -26.13 -49.44 21.39
N LYS A 146 -26.65 -48.24 21.65
CA LYS A 146 -28.09 -48.02 21.86
C LYS A 146 -28.80 -47.57 20.59
N LEU A 147 -29.85 -48.31 20.25
CA LEU A 147 -30.93 -47.87 19.37
C LEU A 147 -32.08 -47.37 20.25
N SER A 148 -32.38 -46.08 20.23
CA SER A 148 -33.54 -45.51 20.92
C SER A 148 -34.58 -45.02 19.92
N LEU A 149 -35.85 -45.32 20.15
CA LEU A 149 -36.99 -44.84 19.38
C LEU A 149 -38.02 -44.24 20.33
N SER A 150 -38.52 -43.04 20.04
CA SER A 150 -39.57 -42.40 20.82
C SER A 150 -40.50 -41.54 19.95
N ALA A 151 -41.72 -41.32 20.43
CA ALA A 151 -42.62 -40.33 19.85
C ALA A 151 -43.60 -39.81 20.91
N VAL A 152 -44.01 -38.55 20.74
CA VAL A 152 -45.07 -37.91 21.54
C VAL A 152 -46.30 -37.73 20.65
N LEU A 153 -47.45 -38.23 21.11
CA LEU A 153 -48.70 -38.20 20.34
C LEU A 153 -49.51 -36.92 20.63
N ALA A 154 -50.19 -36.37 19.62
CA ALA A 154 -50.95 -35.11 19.75
C ALA A 154 -52.30 -35.25 20.49
N ARG A 155 -52.66 -34.23 21.29
CA ARG A 155 -53.88 -34.13 22.13
C ARG A 155 -55.19 -34.38 21.35
N GLY A 156 -56.12 -35.11 21.96
CA GLY A 156 -57.55 -35.07 21.58
C GLY A 156 -57.91 -35.67 20.22
N THR A 157 -57.03 -36.49 19.64
CA THR A 157 -57.26 -37.16 18.36
C THR A 157 -57.34 -38.68 18.53
N VAL A 158 -58.04 -39.37 17.62
CA VAL A 158 -58.11 -40.84 17.61
C VAL A 158 -56.70 -41.41 17.42
N ALA A 159 -56.35 -42.50 18.12
CA ALA A 159 -55.00 -43.07 18.15
C ALA A 159 -54.31 -43.19 16.77
N GLY A 160 -55.01 -43.68 15.74
CA GLY A 160 -54.45 -43.76 14.38
C GLY A 160 -54.11 -42.41 13.74
N LYS A 161 -54.86 -41.35 14.09
CA LYS A 161 -54.56 -39.97 13.70
C LYS A 161 -53.38 -39.41 14.51
N ALA A 162 -53.36 -39.65 15.82
CA ALA A 162 -52.27 -39.21 16.69
C ALA A 162 -50.91 -39.83 16.30
N VAL A 163 -50.90 -41.12 15.93
CA VAL A 163 -49.72 -41.85 15.43
C VAL A 163 -49.24 -41.30 14.08
N SER A 164 -50.15 -40.90 13.18
CA SER A 164 -49.76 -40.29 11.90
C SER A 164 -49.32 -38.82 12.03
N ASP A 165 -49.80 -38.10 13.03
CA ASP A 165 -49.45 -36.70 13.28
C ASP A 165 -48.17 -36.53 14.15
N ALA A 166 -47.69 -37.61 14.78
CA ALA A 166 -46.56 -37.57 15.71
C ALA A 166 -45.18 -37.34 15.04
N ILE A 167 -44.26 -36.79 15.84
CA ILE A 167 -42.83 -36.68 15.52
C ILE A 167 -42.12 -37.87 16.15
N TYR A 168 -41.46 -38.66 15.32
CA TYR A 168 -40.65 -39.80 15.72
C TYR A 168 -39.20 -39.37 15.81
N LEU A 169 -38.54 -39.73 16.90
CA LEU A 169 -37.12 -39.52 17.14
C LEU A 169 -36.46 -40.89 17.29
N ALA A 170 -35.45 -41.16 16.46
CA ALA A 170 -34.64 -42.36 16.55
C ALA A 170 -33.16 -41.99 16.69
N SER A 171 -32.50 -42.46 17.74
CA SER A 171 -31.04 -42.43 17.87
C SER A 171 -30.51 -43.79 17.45
N LEU A 172 -29.69 -43.82 16.41
CA LEU A 172 -29.15 -45.05 15.85
C LEU A 172 -27.85 -45.45 16.58
N PRO A 173 -27.58 -46.76 16.69
CA PRO A 173 -26.29 -47.23 17.16
C PRO A 173 -25.18 -46.78 16.20
N ASN A 174 -23.95 -46.75 16.69
CA ASN A 174 -22.78 -46.51 15.86
C ASN A 174 -22.67 -47.61 14.79
N ILE A 175 -22.53 -47.24 13.52
CA ILE A 175 -22.41 -48.20 12.40
C ILE A 175 -21.09 -47.98 11.69
N ARG A 176 -20.29 -49.03 11.51
CA ARG A 176 -19.05 -48.97 10.73
C ARG A 176 -19.17 -49.83 9.48
N LEU A 177 -18.87 -49.24 8.33
CA LEU A 177 -18.83 -49.90 7.03
C LEU A 177 -17.40 -50.00 6.52
N PHE A 178 -17.01 -51.18 6.05
CA PHE A 178 -15.70 -51.49 5.45
C PHE A 178 -14.50 -51.17 6.36
N LYS A 179 -14.74 -50.99 7.67
CA LYS A 179 -13.78 -50.40 8.64
C LYS A 179 -13.28 -48.99 8.28
N LEU A 180 -13.85 -48.37 7.25
CA LEU A 180 -13.44 -47.06 6.74
C LEU A 180 -14.40 -45.95 7.16
N PHE A 181 -15.71 -46.21 7.06
CA PHE A 181 -16.76 -45.22 7.33
C PHE A 181 -17.49 -45.55 8.62
N GLY A 182 -17.25 -44.79 9.69
CA GLY A 182 -17.98 -44.86 10.95
C GLY A 182 -19.06 -43.78 11.01
N PHE A 183 -20.31 -44.18 11.07
CA PHE A 183 -21.45 -43.32 11.35
C PHE A 183 -21.68 -43.33 12.87
N GLU A 184 -21.56 -42.17 13.50
CA GLU A 184 -21.59 -41.99 14.95
C GLU A 184 -22.63 -40.92 15.32
N GLU A 185 -23.26 -41.05 16.49
CA GLU A 185 -24.24 -40.07 17.01
C GLU A 185 -25.35 -39.74 15.98
N VAL A 186 -25.84 -40.73 15.23
CA VAL A 186 -26.83 -40.50 14.18
C VAL A 186 -28.24 -40.41 14.77
N GLU A 187 -28.83 -39.25 14.69
CA GLU A 187 -30.21 -38.97 15.09
C GLU A 187 -31.10 -38.77 13.86
N VAL A 188 -32.27 -39.41 13.88
CA VAL A 188 -33.28 -39.35 12.83
C VAL A 188 -34.57 -38.82 13.42
N ARG A 189 -35.07 -37.71 12.88
CA ARG A 189 -36.36 -37.12 13.20
C ARG A 189 -37.30 -37.23 12.00
N TYR A 190 -38.49 -37.79 12.20
CA TYR A 190 -39.44 -38.05 11.11
C TYR A 190 -40.89 -37.70 11.46
N ARG A 191 -41.65 -37.14 10.52
CA ARG A 191 -43.10 -36.85 10.64
C ARG A 191 -43.88 -37.43 9.46
N PHE A 192 -44.99 -38.13 9.71
CA PHE A 192 -45.70 -38.90 8.66
C PHE A 192 -46.72 -38.11 7.83
N LYS A 193 -47.35 -37.04 8.36
CA LYS A 193 -48.57 -36.47 7.73
C LYS A 193 -48.57 -34.97 7.42
N GLU A 194 -47.93 -34.12 8.22
CA GLU A 194 -47.73 -32.71 7.88
C GLU A 194 -46.43 -32.53 7.11
N ALA A 195 -46.46 -32.83 5.81
CA ALA A 195 -45.26 -33.03 4.98
C ALA A 195 -44.42 -34.21 5.49
N ARG A 196 -44.01 -35.15 4.64
CA ARG A 196 -42.98 -36.11 5.07
C ARG A 196 -41.67 -35.34 5.31
N GLN A 197 -41.47 -34.89 6.55
CA GLN A 197 -40.27 -34.21 6.99
C GLN A 197 -39.33 -35.24 7.58
N LEU A 198 -38.15 -35.33 7.00
CA LEU A 198 -37.04 -36.15 7.49
C LEU A 198 -35.88 -35.22 7.83
N ASN A 199 -35.42 -35.26 9.07
CA ASN A 199 -34.16 -34.66 9.47
C ASN A 199 -33.24 -35.77 9.99
N VAL A 200 -32.02 -35.85 9.46
CA VAL A 200 -30.97 -36.73 9.96
C VAL A 200 -29.78 -35.88 10.33
N LYS A 201 -29.23 -36.07 11.52
CA LYS A 201 -28.00 -35.40 11.98
C LYS A 201 -27.05 -36.45 12.51
N GLY A 202 -25.76 -36.23 12.40
CA GLY A 202 -24.76 -37.11 13.01
C GLY A 202 -23.36 -36.84 12.52
N LYS A 203 -22.44 -37.73 12.89
CA LYS A 203 -21.02 -37.65 12.57
C LYS A 203 -20.62 -38.79 11.63
N LEU A 204 -19.75 -38.47 10.68
CA LEU A 204 -19.09 -39.42 9.80
C LEU A 204 -17.60 -39.39 10.09
N ARG A 205 -17.09 -40.47 10.67
CA ARG A 205 -15.66 -40.74 10.83
C ARG A 205 -15.16 -41.50 9.61
N VAL A 206 -14.11 -40.99 8.98
CA VAL A 206 -13.47 -41.63 7.82
C VAL A 206 -12.02 -41.94 8.13
N SER A 207 -11.64 -43.21 8.09
CA SER A 207 -10.26 -43.66 8.31
C SER A 207 -9.51 -43.73 6.97
N LEU A 208 -8.60 -42.80 6.73
CA LEU A 208 -7.81 -42.68 5.48
C LEU A 208 -6.34 -42.34 5.80
N PHE A 209 -5.44 -42.50 4.83
CA PHE A 209 -4.01 -42.13 4.95
C PHE A 209 -3.33 -42.78 6.17
N ASP A 210 -3.17 -44.11 6.14
CA ASP A 210 -2.54 -44.89 7.22
C ASP A 210 -3.27 -44.76 8.57
N GLU A 211 -4.60 -45.01 8.56
CA GLU A 211 -5.48 -45.06 9.73
C GLU A 211 -5.73 -43.72 10.45
N LYS A 212 -5.36 -42.58 9.84
CA LYS A 212 -5.77 -41.28 10.37
C LYS A 212 -7.28 -41.11 10.23
N GLN A 213 -7.94 -40.77 11.33
CA GLN A 213 -9.39 -40.60 11.39
C GLN A 213 -9.75 -39.13 11.14
N TYR A 214 -10.60 -38.89 10.15
CA TYR A 214 -11.17 -37.59 9.82
C TYR A 214 -12.62 -37.55 10.26
N LEU A 215 -13.02 -36.50 10.97
CA LEU A 215 -14.38 -36.38 11.49
C LEU A 215 -15.14 -35.31 10.72
N PHE A 216 -16.31 -35.69 10.24
CA PHE A 216 -17.24 -34.82 9.53
C PHE A 216 -18.56 -34.78 10.27
N GLU A 217 -19.20 -33.61 10.29
CA GLU A 217 -20.58 -33.44 10.75
C GLU A 217 -21.51 -33.39 9.55
N GLY A 218 -22.60 -34.14 9.63
CA GLY A 218 -23.59 -34.26 8.58
C GLY A 218 -24.97 -33.85 9.04
N VAL A 219 -25.71 -33.15 8.17
CA VAL A 219 -27.14 -32.89 8.33
C VAL A 219 -27.85 -33.15 7.01
N LEU A 220 -28.97 -33.86 7.04
CA LEU A 220 -29.88 -34.08 5.93
C LEU A 220 -31.27 -33.59 6.35
N ASN A 221 -31.90 -32.75 5.54
CA ASN A 221 -33.28 -32.33 5.68
C ASN A 221 -34.04 -32.62 4.39
N SER A 222 -35.19 -33.27 4.49
CA SER A 222 -36.14 -33.40 3.39
C SER A 222 -37.49 -32.89 3.87
N ASP A 223 -38.13 -32.04 3.07
CA ASP A 223 -39.47 -31.51 3.31
C ASP A 223 -40.32 -31.66 2.04
N GLU A 224 -41.30 -32.55 2.10
CA GLU A 224 -42.20 -32.84 0.98
C GLU A 224 -43.19 -31.70 0.66
N VAL A 225 -43.57 -30.86 1.63
CA VAL A 225 -44.49 -29.71 1.41
C VAL A 225 -43.76 -28.58 0.71
N ASN A 226 -42.57 -28.24 1.20
CA ASN A 226 -41.72 -27.24 0.54
C ASN A 226 -41.01 -27.82 -0.68
N ARG A 227 -41.19 -29.12 -0.97
CA ARG A 227 -40.56 -29.82 -2.10
C ARG A 227 -39.05 -29.62 -2.10
N THR A 228 -38.42 -29.66 -0.92
CA THR A 228 -36.99 -29.35 -0.75
C THR A 228 -36.25 -30.51 -0.11
N PHE A 229 -34.97 -30.57 -0.45
CA PHE A 229 -33.99 -31.46 0.13
C PHE A 229 -32.67 -30.72 0.27
N SER A 230 -32.06 -30.85 1.43
CA SER A 230 -30.71 -30.35 1.67
C SER A 230 -29.91 -31.42 2.38
N ALA A 231 -28.66 -31.57 2.01
CA ALA A 231 -27.70 -32.36 2.75
C ALA A 231 -26.39 -31.58 2.81
N CYS A 232 -25.76 -31.56 3.97
CA CYS A 232 -24.45 -30.98 4.16
C CYS A 232 -23.57 -31.99 4.88
N LEU A 233 -22.31 -32.07 4.47
CA LEU A 233 -21.23 -32.71 5.18
C LEU A 233 -20.08 -31.71 5.29
N LYS A 234 -19.71 -31.33 6.51
CA LYS A 234 -18.59 -30.41 6.78
C LYS A 234 -17.57 -31.08 7.70
N SER A 235 -16.31 -30.69 7.62
CA SER A 235 -15.33 -31.10 8.63
C SER A 235 -15.77 -30.62 10.03
N ALA A 236 -15.75 -31.52 11.01
CA ALA A 236 -16.18 -31.23 12.38
C ALA A 236 -15.20 -30.28 13.10
N GLU A 237 -13.91 -30.39 12.78
CA GLU A 237 -12.84 -29.59 13.35
C GLU A 237 -12.21 -28.73 12.24
N PRO A 238 -12.41 -27.39 12.24
CA PRO A 238 -11.91 -26.51 11.19
C PRO A 238 -10.38 -26.59 10.96
N ASP A 239 -9.63 -26.94 12.01
CA ASP A 239 -8.17 -27.06 12.02
C ASP A 239 -7.66 -28.47 11.63
N GLN A 240 -8.57 -29.44 11.49
CA GLN A 240 -8.21 -30.80 11.10
C GLN A 240 -7.67 -30.78 9.67
N SER A 241 -6.37 -31.04 9.55
CA SER A 241 -5.61 -30.85 8.33
C SER A 241 -5.06 -32.14 7.75
N VAL A 242 -5.05 -32.24 6.43
CA VAL A 242 -4.31 -33.27 5.69
C VAL A 242 -2.91 -32.73 5.39
N THR A 243 -1.94 -33.11 6.22
CA THR A 243 -0.58 -32.55 6.22
C THR A 243 0.47 -33.41 5.53
N ARG A 244 0.24 -34.72 5.38
CA ARG A 244 1.19 -35.69 4.77
C ARG A 244 0.74 -36.18 3.41
N LEU A 245 0.54 -35.26 2.48
CA LEU A 245 0.14 -35.60 1.12
C LEU A 245 1.27 -36.37 0.42
N PHE A 246 0.94 -37.55 -0.13
CA PHE A 246 1.86 -38.42 -0.84
C PHE A 246 3.15 -38.75 -0.06
N GLY A 247 3.07 -38.94 1.26
CA GLY A 247 4.25 -39.27 2.08
C GLY A 247 5.28 -38.15 2.16
N ASP A 248 4.81 -36.91 2.41
CA ASP A 248 5.61 -35.69 2.55
C ASP A 248 6.36 -35.23 1.28
N GLN A 249 5.95 -35.72 0.11
CA GLN A 249 6.48 -35.25 -1.17
C GLN A 249 5.92 -33.87 -1.56
N MET A 250 4.69 -33.54 -1.13
CA MET A 250 4.08 -32.21 -1.31
C MET A 250 4.22 -31.36 -0.04
N ARG A 251 5.46 -30.99 0.31
CA ARG A 251 5.75 -30.17 1.50
C ARG A 251 5.13 -28.77 1.39
N GLY A 252 4.66 -28.22 2.52
CA GLY A 252 4.11 -26.87 2.60
C GLY A 252 2.67 -26.72 2.08
N ILE A 253 2.05 -27.79 1.58
CA ILE A 253 0.67 -27.81 1.10
C ILE A 253 -0.21 -28.52 2.13
N THR A 254 -1.35 -27.93 2.48
CA THR A 254 -2.27 -28.51 3.47
C THR A 254 -3.73 -28.27 3.08
N PHE A 255 -4.55 -29.32 3.06
CA PHE A 255 -6.00 -29.21 2.86
C PHE A 255 -6.70 -29.05 4.21
N GLN A 256 -7.64 -28.12 4.29
CA GLN A 256 -8.43 -27.78 5.48
C GLN A 256 -9.85 -27.36 5.11
N ARG A 257 -10.74 -27.30 6.10
CA ARG A 257 -12.12 -26.77 5.96
C ARG A 257 -12.88 -27.37 4.77
N LEU A 258 -12.82 -28.70 4.64
CA LEU A 258 -13.53 -29.43 3.59
C LEU A 258 -15.04 -29.38 3.85
N VAL A 259 -15.80 -28.94 2.85
CA VAL A 259 -17.26 -28.85 2.90
C VAL A 259 -17.86 -29.40 1.61
N PHE A 260 -18.85 -30.26 1.76
CA PHE A 260 -19.67 -30.79 0.68
C PHE A 260 -21.14 -30.50 0.97
N GLY A 261 -21.78 -29.73 0.09
CA GLY A 261 -23.17 -29.32 0.20
C GLY A 261 -24.02 -29.77 -0.99
N ILE A 262 -25.21 -30.27 -0.71
CA ILE A 262 -26.25 -30.59 -1.69
C ILE A 262 -27.51 -29.84 -1.32
N PHE A 263 -28.10 -29.15 -2.29
CA PHE A 263 -29.42 -28.57 -2.19
C PHE A 263 -30.24 -28.89 -3.44
N ALA A 264 -31.42 -29.47 -3.26
CA ALA A 264 -32.31 -29.82 -4.35
C ALA A 264 -33.75 -29.43 -4.02
N ARG A 265 -34.50 -29.01 -5.04
CA ARG A 265 -35.96 -28.97 -4.99
C ARG A 265 -36.51 -30.11 -5.84
N TYR A 266 -37.42 -30.91 -5.28
CA TYR A 266 -38.03 -32.04 -5.99
C TYR A 266 -39.47 -31.72 -6.33
N GLY A 267 -39.87 -31.84 -7.60
CA GLY A 267 -41.31 -31.93 -7.93
C GLY A 267 -41.81 -31.23 -9.19
N ASP A 268 -41.08 -30.29 -9.80
CA ASP A 268 -41.55 -29.63 -11.06
C ASP A 268 -40.50 -29.55 -12.18
N ASN A 269 -39.32 -30.14 -12.00
CA ASN A 269 -38.39 -30.58 -13.05
C ASN A 269 -37.19 -31.22 -12.33
N GLU A 270 -36.72 -32.39 -12.77
CA GLU A 270 -35.46 -32.96 -12.24
C GLU A 270 -34.25 -32.05 -12.46
N ASP A 271 -34.41 -31.05 -13.34
CA ASP A 271 -33.42 -30.08 -13.76
C ASP A 271 -33.11 -28.97 -12.73
N GLN A 272 -33.37 -29.14 -11.42
CA GLN A 272 -33.09 -28.09 -10.41
C GLN A 272 -32.17 -28.52 -9.25
N ARG A 273 -31.43 -29.63 -9.40
CA ARG A 273 -30.50 -30.08 -8.35
C ARG A 273 -29.24 -29.23 -8.36
N THR A 274 -28.83 -28.75 -7.20
CA THR A 274 -27.69 -27.87 -7.04
C THR A 274 -26.68 -28.50 -6.10
N PHE A 275 -25.42 -28.57 -6.52
CA PHE A 275 -24.33 -29.17 -5.74
C PHE A 275 -23.23 -28.14 -5.56
N GLN A 276 -22.64 -28.09 -4.37
CA GLN A 276 -21.51 -27.22 -4.07
C GLN A 276 -20.45 -27.99 -3.32
N VAL A 277 -19.23 -27.93 -3.84
CA VAL A 277 -18.02 -28.45 -3.19
C VAL A 277 -17.16 -27.26 -2.84
N GLN A 278 -16.71 -27.19 -1.59
CA GLN A 278 -15.77 -26.17 -1.13
C GLN A 278 -14.62 -26.82 -0.36
N GLY A 279 -13.41 -26.30 -0.57
CA GLY A 279 -12.26 -26.71 0.22
C GLY A 279 -11.20 -25.61 0.26
N THR A 280 -10.48 -25.53 1.36
CA THR A 280 -9.37 -24.59 1.51
C THR A 280 -8.04 -25.33 1.42
N VAL A 281 -7.11 -24.78 0.65
CA VAL A 281 -5.72 -25.23 0.54
C VAL A 281 -4.83 -24.12 1.06
N ARG A 282 -3.92 -24.46 1.98
CA ARG A 282 -2.79 -23.60 2.33
C ARG A 282 -1.57 -24.03 1.53
N VAL A 283 -0.86 -23.04 1.00
CA VAL A 283 0.44 -23.20 0.34
C VAL A 283 1.36 -22.19 1.00
N GLY A 284 2.11 -22.64 2.01
CA GLY A 284 2.94 -21.73 2.80
C GLY A 284 2.16 -20.74 3.66
N SER A 285 2.46 -19.45 3.49
CA SER A 285 1.73 -18.32 4.10
C SER A 285 0.40 -18.04 3.38
N ALA A 286 0.25 -18.51 2.14
CA ALA A 286 -0.91 -18.27 1.30
C ALA A 286 -2.05 -19.23 1.63
N GLN A 287 -3.27 -18.74 1.42
CA GLN A 287 -4.49 -19.51 1.62
C GLN A 287 -5.40 -19.32 0.41
N LEU A 288 -5.80 -20.43 -0.18
CA LEU A 288 -6.64 -20.52 -1.36
C LEU A 288 -7.92 -21.27 -1.00
N THR A 289 -9.08 -20.79 -1.43
CA THR A 289 -10.34 -21.54 -1.30
C THR A 289 -10.89 -21.84 -2.68
N GLY A 290 -11.10 -23.13 -2.95
CA GLY A 290 -11.71 -23.63 -4.17
C GLY A 290 -13.21 -23.84 -3.99
N TYR A 291 -13.97 -23.56 -5.04
CA TYR A 291 -15.41 -23.76 -5.14
C TYR A 291 -15.73 -24.46 -6.45
N ILE A 292 -16.57 -25.50 -6.40
CA ILE A 292 -17.18 -26.08 -7.59
C ILE A 292 -18.68 -26.09 -7.37
N TYR A 293 -19.40 -25.45 -8.30
CA TYR A 293 -20.85 -25.41 -8.32
C TYR A 293 -21.36 -26.20 -9.52
N LEU A 294 -22.21 -27.19 -9.25
CA LEU A 294 -22.82 -28.03 -10.27
C LEU A 294 -24.34 -27.83 -10.27
N HIS A 295 -24.91 -27.78 -11.47
CA HIS A 295 -26.34 -27.82 -11.69
C HIS A 295 -26.67 -29.12 -12.43
N ASN A 296 -27.51 -29.96 -11.82
CA ASN A 296 -27.85 -31.30 -12.29
C ASN A 296 -26.63 -32.19 -12.56
N GLY A 297 -25.63 -32.11 -11.67
CA GLY A 297 -24.38 -32.86 -11.81
C GLY A 297 -23.44 -32.35 -12.90
N LYS A 298 -23.80 -31.29 -13.63
CA LYS A 298 -22.93 -30.62 -14.60
C LYS A 298 -22.28 -29.38 -13.96
N PRO A 299 -20.95 -29.27 -13.93
CA PRO A 299 -20.27 -28.07 -13.44
C PRO A 299 -20.74 -26.83 -14.21
N GLN A 300 -21.20 -25.80 -13.49
CA GLN A 300 -21.53 -24.50 -14.07
C GLN A 300 -20.49 -23.45 -13.73
N VAL A 301 -19.91 -23.53 -12.53
CA VAL A 301 -18.80 -22.66 -12.10
C VAL A 301 -17.75 -23.48 -11.36
N ALA A 302 -16.49 -23.24 -11.67
CA ALA A 302 -15.35 -23.63 -10.85
C ALA A 302 -14.55 -22.35 -10.54
N SER A 303 -14.25 -22.09 -9.27
CA SER A 303 -13.51 -20.90 -8.84
C SER A 303 -12.42 -21.27 -7.83
N ILE A 304 -11.31 -20.54 -7.87
CA ILE A 304 -10.24 -20.57 -6.89
C ILE A 304 -9.98 -19.14 -6.46
N LYS A 305 -10.23 -18.86 -5.18
CA LYS A 305 -10.06 -17.55 -4.56
C LYS A 305 -8.80 -17.51 -3.71
N VAL A 306 -8.06 -16.42 -3.79
CA VAL A 306 -6.93 -16.08 -2.90
C VAL A 306 -7.47 -15.38 -1.66
N ASP A 307 -7.45 -16.05 -0.51
CA ASP A 307 -7.91 -15.49 0.77
C ASP A 307 -6.78 -14.77 1.52
N LYS A 308 -5.54 -15.22 1.33
CA LYS A 308 -4.31 -14.56 1.80
C LYS A 308 -3.31 -14.48 0.67
N ALA A 309 -2.52 -13.40 0.65
CA ALA A 309 -1.61 -13.11 -0.45
C ALA A 309 -0.74 -14.33 -0.83
N LEU A 310 -0.62 -14.57 -2.13
CA LEU A 310 0.12 -15.66 -2.74
C LEU A 310 1.25 -15.09 -3.59
N SER A 311 2.49 -15.21 -3.11
CA SER A 311 3.70 -14.93 -3.91
C SER A 311 4.12 -16.18 -4.69
N ILE A 312 4.41 -16.02 -5.98
CA ILE A 312 5.01 -17.10 -6.79
C ILE A 312 6.38 -17.47 -6.23
N GLY A 313 7.16 -16.48 -5.78
CA GLY A 313 8.43 -16.71 -5.11
C GLY A 313 8.29 -17.58 -3.87
N ASP A 314 7.30 -17.32 -3.01
CA ASP A 314 7.03 -18.14 -1.83
C ASP A 314 6.68 -19.59 -2.20
N VAL A 315 5.86 -19.78 -3.24
CA VAL A 315 5.52 -21.13 -3.75
C VAL A 315 6.78 -21.85 -4.24
N PHE A 316 7.61 -21.21 -5.06
CA PHE A 316 8.83 -21.83 -5.57
C PHE A 316 9.86 -22.09 -4.48
N ASN A 317 10.03 -21.19 -3.52
CA ASN A 317 10.93 -21.37 -2.39
C ASN A 317 10.53 -22.56 -1.51
N GLN A 318 9.23 -22.86 -1.41
CA GLN A 318 8.75 -24.02 -0.65
C GLN A 318 8.81 -25.33 -1.46
N CYS A 319 8.53 -25.26 -2.76
CA CYS A 319 8.50 -26.44 -3.63
C CYS A 319 9.90 -26.87 -4.11
N ILE A 320 10.87 -25.95 -4.21
CA ILE A 320 12.20 -26.20 -4.78
C ILE A 320 13.28 -25.92 -3.71
N PRO A 321 13.70 -26.93 -2.93
CA PRO A 321 14.74 -26.75 -1.93
C PRO A 321 16.10 -26.45 -2.57
N GLY A 322 16.81 -25.45 -2.04
CA GLY A 322 18.23 -25.17 -2.36
C GLY A 322 18.49 -24.12 -3.43
N ALA A 323 17.45 -23.58 -4.08
CA ALA A 323 17.57 -22.47 -5.05
C ALA A 323 16.53 -21.38 -4.73
N PRO A 324 16.90 -20.36 -3.93
CA PRO A 324 15.96 -19.29 -3.59
C PRO A 324 15.58 -18.51 -4.85
N TRP A 325 14.28 -18.40 -5.10
CA TRP A 325 13.72 -17.53 -6.11
C TRP A 325 14.11 -16.07 -5.82
N PRO A 326 14.63 -15.31 -6.80
CA PRO A 326 15.11 -13.96 -6.58
C PRO A 326 13.93 -12.98 -6.51
N THR A 327 13.15 -13.02 -5.43
CA THR A 327 11.95 -12.18 -5.22
C THR A 327 12.24 -10.67 -5.26
N SER A 328 13.48 -10.26 -4.98
CA SER A 328 13.93 -8.88 -5.12
C SER A 328 14.13 -8.43 -6.59
N LEU A 329 14.27 -9.38 -7.52
CA LEU A 329 14.43 -9.13 -8.95
C LEU A 329 13.14 -9.39 -9.72
N ILE A 330 12.45 -10.50 -9.45
CA ILE A 330 11.16 -10.78 -10.07
C ILE A 330 10.25 -11.46 -9.07
N ASP A 331 9.10 -10.86 -8.78
CA ASP A 331 8.04 -11.56 -8.06
C ASP A 331 6.66 -11.11 -8.52
N ILE A 332 5.70 -12.04 -8.44
CA ILE A 332 4.28 -11.81 -8.70
C ILE A 332 3.56 -12.24 -7.44
N THR A 333 2.98 -11.27 -6.73
CA THR A 333 2.21 -11.52 -5.51
C THR A 333 0.74 -11.25 -5.76
N PHE A 334 -0.09 -12.29 -5.86
CA PHE A 334 -1.53 -12.18 -5.90
C PHE A 334 -2.07 -11.79 -4.52
N LYS A 335 -2.70 -10.64 -4.40
CA LYS A 335 -3.32 -10.16 -3.16
C LYS A 335 -4.60 -10.92 -2.84
N ALA A 336 -5.00 -10.85 -1.58
CA ALA A 336 -6.29 -11.34 -1.12
C ALA A 336 -7.43 -10.70 -1.94
N GLY A 337 -8.40 -11.51 -2.36
CA GLY A 337 -9.47 -11.10 -3.27
C GLY A 337 -9.22 -11.38 -4.75
N SER A 338 -8.01 -11.82 -5.13
CA SER A 338 -7.78 -12.38 -6.47
C SER A 338 -8.55 -13.68 -6.65
N GLU A 339 -9.11 -13.89 -7.85
CA GLU A 339 -9.95 -15.04 -8.14
C GLU A 339 -9.76 -15.53 -9.58
N LEU A 340 -9.52 -16.83 -9.73
CA LEU A 340 -9.50 -17.54 -11.00
C LEU A 340 -10.77 -18.36 -11.11
N TYR A 341 -11.53 -18.20 -12.19
CA TYR A 341 -12.75 -18.98 -12.37
C TYR A 341 -13.04 -19.35 -13.83
N TYR A 342 -13.80 -20.41 -13.98
CA TYR A 342 -14.45 -20.79 -15.24
C TYR A 342 -15.96 -20.85 -15.04
N ARG A 343 -16.71 -20.24 -15.94
CA ARG A 343 -18.18 -20.36 -16.02
C ARG A 343 -18.60 -20.95 -17.36
N SER A 344 -19.43 -21.98 -17.32
CA SER A 344 -20.03 -22.57 -18.53
C SER A 344 -20.98 -21.58 -19.21
N ALA A 345 -20.93 -21.51 -20.55
CA ALA A 345 -21.87 -20.74 -21.35
C ALA A 345 -23.27 -21.40 -21.45
N ALA A 346 -23.35 -22.70 -21.13
CA ALA A 346 -24.56 -23.51 -21.24
C ALA A 346 -25.24 -23.67 -19.87
N GLY A 347 -25.88 -22.60 -19.39
CA GLY A 347 -26.63 -22.61 -18.13
C GLY A 347 -27.48 -21.36 -17.95
N SER A 348 -28.68 -21.52 -17.41
CA SER A 348 -29.55 -20.42 -16.98
C SER A 348 -28.85 -19.52 -15.94
N GLN A 349 -29.40 -18.32 -15.75
CA GLN A 349 -28.93 -17.28 -14.82
C GLN A 349 -28.48 -17.89 -13.47
N LEU A 350 -27.19 -17.76 -13.13
CA LEU A 350 -26.67 -18.22 -11.84
C LEU A 350 -27.43 -17.50 -10.73
N ALA A 351 -28.10 -18.25 -9.87
CA ALA A 351 -28.46 -17.75 -8.55
C ALA A 351 -27.13 -17.45 -7.84
N ARG A 352 -26.95 -16.20 -7.41
CA ARG A 352 -25.72 -15.64 -6.84
C ARG A 352 -25.02 -16.65 -5.90
N LEU A 353 -23.75 -16.89 -6.17
CA LEU A 353 -22.89 -17.81 -5.40
C LEU A 353 -22.49 -17.16 -4.10
N GLU A 354 -23.29 -17.37 -3.07
CA GLU A 354 -22.86 -17.16 -1.69
C GLU A 354 -22.07 -18.35 -1.17
N THR A 355 -21.27 -18.10 -0.13
CA THR A 355 -20.72 -19.15 0.73
C THR A 355 -21.85 -20.02 1.26
N PHE A 356 -21.87 -21.29 0.88
CA PHE A 356 -22.80 -22.27 1.42
C PHE A 356 -22.59 -22.36 2.94
N SER A 357 -23.51 -21.78 3.70
CA SER A 357 -23.58 -21.97 5.14
C SER A 357 -24.25 -23.31 5.39
N CYS A 358 -23.43 -24.30 5.76
CA CYS A 358 -23.93 -25.61 6.18
C CYS A 358 -24.98 -25.41 7.29
N PRO A 359 -26.25 -25.82 7.10
CA PRO A 359 -27.31 -25.63 8.09
C PRO A 359 -27.16 -26.66 9.22
N ALA A 360 -26.11 -26.53 10.02
CA ALA A 360 -25.92 -27.32 11.24
C ALA A 360 -26.88 -26.83 12.35
N GLU A 361 -27.23 -25.55 12.33
CA GLU A 361 -28.05 -24.87 13.33
C GLU A 361 -29.21 -24.13 12.64
N GLY A 362 -30.34 -24.82 12.51
CA GLY A 362 -31.69 -24.24 12.38
C GLY A 362 -31.86 -23.01 11.49
N ASP A 363 -31.84 -23.18 10.17
CA ASP A 363 -32.90 -22.78 9.24
C ASP A 363 -32.43 -23.04 7.79
N LEU A 364 -33.37 -23.34 6.90
CA LEU A 364 -33.08 -23.33 5.46
C LEU A 364 -32.80 -21.88 5.07
N PRO A 365 -31.69 -21.54 4.40
CA PRO A 365 -31.43 -20.16 4.02
C PRO A 365 -32.60 -19.64 3.19
N ASP A 366 -33.34 -18.68 3.76
CA ASP A 366 -34.36 -17.93 3.02
C ASP A 366 -33.64 -17.05 1.99
N ARG A 367 -34.29 -16.86 0.86
CA ARG A 367 -33.64 -16.42 -0.38
C ARG A 367 -32.91 -15.08 -0.25
N GLN A 368 -31.79 -14.96 -0.99
CA GLN A 368 -31.05 -13.74 -1.39
C GLN A 368 -30.02 -13.24 -0.34
N LEU A 369 -28.71 -13.47 -0.48
CA LEU A 369 -27.94 -13.98 -1.60
C LEU A 369 -26.86 -12.97 -2.08
N SER A 370 -26.31 -12.06 -1.26
CA SER A 370 -25.44 -10.93 -1.67
C SER A 370 -23.96 -11.30 -1.76
N ALA A 371 -23.38 -11.36 -2.96
CA ALA A 371 -21.92 -11.42 -3.15
C ALA A 371 -21.44 -10.65 -4.40
N SER A 372 -20.19 -10.21 -4.35
CA SER A 372 -19.62 -9.02 -5.00
C SER A 372 -18.99 -9.21 -6.38
N ILE A 373 -19.24 -10.33 -7.08
CA ILE A 373 -18.58 -10.65 -8.36
C ILE A 373 -19.59 -11.25 -9.36
N ASP A 374 -19.71 -10.61 -10.53
CA ASP A 374 -20.55 -11.07 -11.63
C ASP A 374 -19.75 -11.99 -12.55
N TYR A 375 -19.94 -13.31 -12.40
CA TYR A 375 -19.18 -14.32 -13.13
C TYR A 375 -19.44 -14.26 -14.64
N GLN A 376 -18.45 -13.87 -15.44
CA GLN A 376 -18.52 -13.88 -16.92
C GLN A 376 -18.38 -15.31 -17.48
N ASN A 377 -18.96 -15.59 -18.65
CA ASN A 377 -18.78 -16.89 -19.31
C ASN A 377 -17.31 -17.11 -19.74
N GLY A 378 -16.88 -18.36 -19.79
CA GLY A 378 -15.53 -18.76 -20.16
C GLY A 378 -14.54 -18.73 -19.00
N PHE A 379 -13.25 -18.74 -19.32
CA PHE A 379 -12.17 -18.73 -18.34
C PHE A 379 -11.75 -17.30 -18.05
N ASN A 380 -11.72 -16.92 -16.77
CA ASN A 380 -11.52 -15.55 -16.34
C ASN A 380 -10.57 -15.51 -15.14
N ILE A 381 -9.69 -14.54 -15.14
CA ILE A 381 -8.78 -14.24 -14.03
C ILE A 381 -9.07 -12.80 -13.63
N ARG A 382 -9.57 -12.60 -12.40
CA ARG A 382 -9.57 -11.30 -11.75
C ARG A 382 -8.38 -11.27 -10.81
N ALA A 383 -7.31 -10.61 -11.21
CA ALA A 383 -6.09 -10.58 -10.44
C ALA A 383 -5.85 -9.18 -9.85
N LEU A 384 -5.61 -9.15 -8.54
CA LEU A 384 -4.99 -8.02 -7.86
C LEU A 384 -3.59 -8.49 -7.53
N PHE A 385 -2.56 -7.97 -8.18
CA PHE A 385 -1.20 -8.45 -7.89
C PHE A 385 -0.16 -7.34 -7.94
N ASP A 386 0.88 -7.52 -7.14
CA ASP A 386 2.08 -6.72 -7.21
C ASP A 386 3.10 -7.42 -8.11
N LEU A 387 3.61 -6.70 -9.11
CA LEU A 387 4.73 -7.14 -9.93
C LEU A 387 5.98 -6.36 -9.51
N THR A 388 6.98 -7.06 -8.98
CA THR A 388 8.27 -6.46 -8.63
C THR A 388 9.30 -6.91 -9.66
N LEU A 389 9.77 -6.01 -10.52
CA LEU A 389 10.89 -6.25 -11.47
C LEU A 389 12.18 -5.53 -11.01
N VAL A 390 12.02 -4.33 -10.45
CA VAL A 390 13.04 -3.46 -9.80
C VAL A 390 12.33 -2.45 -8.88
N LYS A 391 11.14 -1.98 -9.31
CA LYS A 391 10.13 -1.28 -8.50
C LYS A 391 8.85 -2.11 -8.47
N THR A 392 8.11 -2.04 -7.37
CA THR A 392 6.81 -2.70 -7.23
C THR A 392 5.73 -1.91 -7.96
N LEU A 393 5.11 -2.55 -8.94
CA LEU A 393 3.94 -2.03 -9.66
C LEU A 393 2.70 -2.71 -9.09
N GLU A 394 1.77 -1.92 -8.59
CA GLU A 394 0.45 -2.42 -8.21
C GLU A 394 -0.44 -2.51 -9.45
N VAL A 395 -0.96 -3.71 -9.68
CA VAL A 395 -1.67 -4.08 -10.90
C VAL A 395 -3.05 -4.62 -10.53
N VAL A 396 -4.09 -4.02 -11.09
CA VAL A 396 -5.47 -4.51 -10.97
C VAL A 396 -6.00 -4.76 -12.37
N GLY A 397 -6.33 -6.01 -12.68
CA GLY A 397 -6.78 -6.34 -14.04
C GLY A 397 -7.66 -7.57 -14.13
N THR A 398 -8.43 -7.60 -15.21
CA THR A 398 -9.21 -8.75 -15.64
C THR A 398 -8.62 -9.32 -16.92
N ILE A 399 -8.31 -10.61 -16.90
CA ILE A 399 -7.87 -11.37 -18.07
C ILE A 399 -8.97 -12.36 -18.40
N GLN A 400 -9.47 -12.32 -19.64
CA GLN A 400 -10.40 -13.29 -20.17
C GLN A 400 -9.67 -14.16 -21.19
N ILE A 401 -9.82 -15.47 -21.05
CA ILE A 401 -9.28 -16.45 -21.98
C ILE A 401 -10.47 -17.11 -22.69
N ALA A 402 -10.63 -16.81 -23.97
CA ALA A 402 -11.66 -17.33 -24.85
C ALA A 402 -11.07 -18.28 -25.90
N GLU A 403 -11.92 -19.01 -26.63
CA GLU A 403 -11.48 -19.93 -27.68
C GLU A 403 -10.79 -19.21 -28.85
N ASP A 404 -11.16 -17.96 -29.12
CA ASP A 404 -10.63 -17.11 -30.19
C ASP A 404 -9.41 -16.27 -29.77
N GLY A 405 -9.04 -16.27 -28.48
CA GLY A 405 -7.84 -15.61 -27.97
C GLY A 405 -7.92 -15.16 -26.51
N VAL A 406 -6.87 -14.45 -26.07
CA VAL A 406 -6.76 -13.85 -24.74
C VAL A 406 -7.00 -12.35 -24.84
N THR A 407 -7.85 -11.81 -23.97
CA THR A 407 -8.01 -10.37 -23.76
C THR A 407 -7.66 -10.01 -22.33
N ALA A 408 -6.93 -8.91 -22.12
CA ALA A 408 -6.63 -8.40 -20.79
C ALA A 408 -6.84 -6.88 -20.76
N ASP A 409 -7.49 -6.43 -19.70
CA ASP A 409 -7.59 -5.02 -19.32
C ASP A 409 -7.01 -4.88 -17.92
N ILE A 410 -5.94 -4.09 -17.81
CA ILE A 410 -5.10 -4.04 -16.62
C ILE A 410 -4.82 -2.59 -16.26
N SER A 411 -5.42 -2.09 -15.19
CA SER A 411 -5.17 -0.74 -14.68
C SER A 411 -3.91 -0.68 -13.82
N LEU A 412 -3.08 0.34 -14.05
CA LEU A 412 -1.90 0.64 -13.24
C LEU A 412 -2.22 1.72 -12.19
N GLY A 413 -1.67 1.57 -10.98
CA GLY A 413 -1.89 2.54 -9.90
C GLY A 413 -1.15 3.89 -10.09
N LYS A 414 -0.07 3.93 -10.88
CA LYS A 414 0.80 5.12 -11.04
C LYS A 414 1.03 5.46 -12.52
N PRO A 415 1.21 6.75 -12.88
CA PRO A 415 1.61 7.16 -14.23
C PRO A 415 2.91 6.50 -14.68
N ILE A 416 3.08 6.35 -15.99
CA ILE A 416 4.32 5.91 -16.61
C ILE A 416 5.05 7.13 -17.15
N ASP A 417 6.21 7.44 -16.59
CA ASP A 417 7.09 8.51 -17.06
C ASP A 417 8.13 7.96 -18.04
N LEU A 418 8.16 8.50 -19.25
CA LEU A 418 9.13 8.26 -20.30
C LEU A 418 9.79 9.60 -20.67
N PHE A 419 10.85 9.95 -19.94
CA PHE A 419 11.56 11.23 -20.07
C PHE A 419 10.63 12.44 -19.92
N ILE A 420 10.36 13.17 -21.00
CA ILE A 420 9.49 14.34 -21.06
C ILE A 420 8.03 13.98 -21.44
N VAL A 421 7.70 12.69 -21.48
CA VAL A 421 6.36 12.17 -21.77
C VAL A 421 5.83 11.42 -20.57
N THR A 422 4.60 11.71 -20.14
CA THR A 422 3.91 10.93 -19.10
C THR A 422 2.64 10.33 -19.68
N ILE A 423 2.47 9.02 -19.48
CA ILE A 423 1.22 8.31 -19.76
C ILE A 423 0.47 8.18 -18.44
N ALA A 424 -0.63 8.92 -18.28
CA ALA A 424 -1.48 8.90 -17.09
C ALA A 424 -2.84 8.25 -17.40
N ALA A 425 -3.75 8.23 -16.43
CA ALA A 425 -5.09 7.68 -16.61
C ALA A 425 -5.83 8.33 -17.79
N SER A 426 -6.68 7.57 -18.49
CA SER A 426 -7.20 7.88 -19.83
C SER A 426 -7.95 9.21 -19.95
N ARG A 427 -8.47 9.73 -18.83
CA ARG A 427 -9.20 11.01 -18.76
C ARG A 427 -8.74 11.90 -17.60
N ALA A 428 -7.49 11.75 -17.18
CA ALA A 428 -6.95 12.56 -16.10
C ALA A 428 -6.87 14.04 -16.51
N SER A 429 -7.28 14.94 -15.61
CA SER A 429 -7.14 16.40 -15.77
C SER A 429 -5.76 16.93 -15.34
N GLN A 430 -4.95 16.06 -14.73
CA GLN A 430 -3.56 16.26 -14.34
C GLN A 430 -2.81 14.94 -14.58
N PRO A 431 -1.47 14.88 -14.66
CA PRO A 431 -0.71 13.64 -14.86
C PRO A 431 -0.69 12.75 -13.60
N ILE A 432 -1.87 12.38 -13.11
CA ILE A 432 -2.13 11.57 -11.93
C ILE A 432 -2.89 10.29 -12.30
N GLY A 433 -2.62 9.19 -11.59
CA GLY A 433 -3.18 7.87 -11.87
C GLY A 433 -2.53 7.19 -13.08
N GLY A 434 -2.46 5.85 -13.07
CA GLY A 434 -1.80 5.08 -14.13
C GLY A 434 -2.68 4.78 -15.34
N PRO A 435 -2.06 4.45 -16.49
CA PRO A 435 -2.78 4.06 -17.69
C PRO A 435 -3.36 2.64 -17.55
N ALA A 436 -4.27 2.28 -18.46
CA ALA A 436 -4.72 0.90 -18.63
C ALA A 436 -3.85 0.19 -19.66
N PHE A 437 -3.31 -0.97 -19.34
CA PHE A 437 -2.69 -1.88 -20.29
C PHE A 437 -3.75 -2.78 -20.93
N GLU A 438 -3.85 -2.72 -22.25
CA GLU A 438 -4.73 -3.56 -23.06
C GLU A 438 -3.88 -4.61 -23.80
N LEU A 439 -4.26 -5.88 -23.67
CA LEU A 439 -3.77 -6.98 -24.48
C LEU A 439 -4.94 -7.67 -25.17
N SER A 440 -4.81 -7.98 -26.45
CA SER A 440 -5.71 -8.85 -27.19
C SER A 440 -4.90 -9.70 -28.16
N THR A 441 -5.09 -11.00 -28.11
CA THR A 441 -4.51 -11.95 -29.08
C THR A 441 -5.54 -12.45 -30.09
N VAL A 442 -6.78 -11.93 -30.03
CA VAL A 442 -7.87 -12.34 -30.93
C VAL A 442 -7.51 -11.97 -32.36
N GLU A 443 -7.72 -12.90 -33.29
CA GLU A 443 -7.38 -12.72 -34.71
C GLU A 443 -8.07 -11.46 -35.28
N LYS A 444 -7.32 -10.63 -36.02
CA LYS A 444 -7.76 -9.30 -36.53
C LYS A 444 -8.04 -8.21 -35.49
N LYS A 445 -8.01 -8.51 -34.18
CA LYS A 445 -8.08 -7.56 -33.06
C LYS A 445 -6.81 -7.59 -32.20
N SER A 446 -5.71 -8.08 -32.74
CA SER A 446 -4.47 -8.27 -32.01
C SER A 446 -3.86 -6.92 -31.63
N SER A 447 -3.68 -6.67 -30.34
CA SER A 447 -3.13 -5.41 -29.84
C SER A 447 -2.42 -5.60 -28.51
N MET A 448 -1.34 -4.85 -28.30
CA MET A 448 -0.65 -4.76 -27.02
C MET A 448 -0.21 -3.31 -26.84
N GLY A 449 -0.61 -2.67 -25.75
CA GLY A 449 -0.28 -1.28 -25.51
C GLY A 449 -0.92 -0.70 -24.26
N PHE A 450 -0.68 0.58 -24.06
CA PHE A 450 -1.29 1.36 -22.98
C PHE A 450 -2.35 2.31 -23.55
N VAL A 451 -3.44 2.47 -22.83
CA VAL A 451 -4.49 3.45 -23.09
C VAL A 451 -4.48 4.41 -21.91
N GLY A 452 -4.27 5.69 -22.22
CA GLY A 452 -4.05 6.71 -21.20
C GLY A 452 -4.19 8.11 -21.75
N SER A 453 -4.09 9.11 -20.88
CA SER A 453 -3.85 10.48 -21.31
C SER A 453 -2.34 10.65 -21.55
N LEU A 454 -1.99 11.34 -22.63
CA LEU A 454 -0.60 11.64 -22.96
C LEU A 454 -0.29 13.08 -22.56
N TRP A 455 0.75 13.23 -21.76
CA TRP A 455 1.29 14.49 -21.31
C TRP A 455 2.68 14.65 -21.90
N PHE A 456 2.92 15.75 -22.60
CA PHE A 456 4.20 16.04 -23.24
C PHE A 456 4.71 17.38 -22.72
N MET A 457 5.89 17.41 -22.10
CA MET A 457 6.43 18.57 -21.39
C MET A 457 5.40 19.21 -20.45
N GLN A 458 4.81 18.38 -19.57
CA GLN A 458 3.77 18.75 -18.59
C GLN A 458 2.44 19.27 -19.14
N GLU A 459 2.25 19.29 -20.46
CA GLU A 459 1.01 19.73 -21.09
C GLU A 459 0.23 18.56 -21.69
N GLN A 460 -1.09 18.65 -21.75
CA GLN A 460 -1.95 17.57 -22.25
C GLN A 460 -1.99 17.57 -23.79
N PHE A 461 -1.65 16.42 -24.39
CA PHE A 461 -1.60 16.20 -25.85
C PHE A 461 -2.61 15.15 -26.34
N GLY A 462 -3.42 14.61 -25.43
CA GLY A 462 -4.52 13.73 -25.78
C GLY A 462 -5.11 13.03 -24.57
N VAL A 463 -6.39 12.69 -24.68
CA VAL A 463 -7.13 11.81 -23.78
C VAL A 463 -7.47 10.53 -24.52
N ASP A 464 -7.56 9.41 -23.81
CA ASP A 464 -7.84 8.08 -24.37
C ASP A 464 -6.89 7.69 -25.53
N VAL A 465 -5.61 8.08 -25.45
CA VAL A 465 -4.61 7.77 -26.49
C VAL A 465 -4.06 6.37 -26.29
N ARG A 466 -4.03 5.61 -27.40
CA ARG A 466 -3.43 4.26 -27.44
C ARG A 466 -1.96 4.33 -27.86
N VAL A 467 -1.07 4.04 -26.91
CA VAL A 467 0.36 3.87 -27.15
C VAL A 467 0.64 2.39 -27.38
N LYS A 468 1.02 2.02 -28.61
CA LYS A 468 1.21 0.62 -29.00
C LYS A 468 2.69 0.25 -28.96
N ALA A 469 2.97 -0.97 -28.50
CA ALA A 469 4.28 -1.59 -28.67
C ALA A 469 4.27 -2.42 -29.96
N THR A 470 5.22 -2.17 -30.85
CA THR A 470 5.45 -2.94 -32.07
C THR A 470 6.87 -3.50 -32.08
N ARG A 471 7.16 -4.45 -33.00
CA ARG A 471 8.55 -4.83 -33.29
C ARG A 471 9.04 -4.03 -34.48
N ASN A 472 10.21 -3.42 -34.35
CA ASN A 472 10.87 -2.76 -35.46
C ASN A 472 11.43 -3.79 -36.48
N ALA A 473 11.98 -3.30 -37.60
CA ALA A 473 12.56 -4.15 -38.65
C ALA A 473 13.74 -5.03 -38.18
N LYS A 474 14.36 -4.72 -37.04
CA LYS A 474 15.44 -5.50 -36.41
C LYS A 474 14.92 -6.49 -35.35
N GLY A 475 13.61 -6.57 -35.13
CA GLY A 475 12.97 -7.43 -34.15
C GLY A 475 12.91 -6.87 -32.72
N ASN A 476 13.44 -5.66 -32.49
CA ASN A 476 13.46 -5.01 -31.18
C ASN A 476 12.14 -4.27 -30.90
N THR A 477 11.77 -4.18 -29.62
CA THR A 477 10.56 -3.48 -29.20
C THR A 477 10.68 -1.98 -29.49
N GLN A 478 9.66 -1.43 -30.15
CA GLN A 478 9.50 -0.03 -30.47
C GLN A 478 8.16 0.45 -29.92
N VAL A 479 8.17 1.59 -29.25
CA VAL A 479 6.97 2.28 -28.79
C VAL A 479 6.68 3.42 -29.75
N ASP A 480 5.50 3.40 -30.37
CA ASP A 480 5.04 4.47 -31.24
C ASP A 480 3.79 5.11 -30.64
N GLY A 481 3.74 6.44 -30.69
CA GLY A 481 2.60 7.25 -30.28
C GLY A 481 2.41 8.44 -31.21
N THR A 482 1.22 9.02 -31.19
CA THR A 482 0.92 10.28 -31.86
C THR A 482 0.51 11.29 -30.81
N LEU A 483 1.15 12.45 -30.79
CA LEU A 483 0.85 13.56 -29.91
C LEU A 483 0.10 14.61 -30.73
N THR A 484 -1.01 15.15 -30.22
CA THR A 484 -1.73 16.24 -30.89
C THR A 484 -1.80 17.43 -29.96
N ALA A 485 -1.25 18.57 -30.36
CA ALA A 485 -1.32 19.78 -29.54
C ALA A 485 -2.78 20.20 -29.34
N LEU A 486 -3.27 20.15 -28.09
CA LEU A 486 -4.64 20.57 -27.77
C LEU A 486 -4.78 22.09 -27.62
N SER A 487 -3.68 22.75 -27.24
CA SER A 487 -3.58 24.18 -27.05
C SER A 487 -2.55 24.78 -28.02
N ASP A 488 -2.61 26.09 -28.19
CA ASP A 488 -1.64 26.84 -28.99
C ASP A 488 -0.44 27.19 -28.09
N TYR A 489 0.77 26.80 -28.51
CA TYR A 489 2.03 27.11 -27.82
C TYR A 489 2.93 27.99 -28.69
N PRO A 490 2.53 29.24 -28.99
CA PRO A 490 3.31 30.10 -29.86
C PRO A 490 4.65 30.50 -29.20
N PRO A 491 5.76 30.57 -29.97
CA PRO A 491 5.87 30.28 -31.41
C PRO A 491 6.16 28.80 -31.75
N PHE A 492 6.25 27.92 -30.75
CA PHE A 492 6.83 26.57 -30.87
C PHE A 492 5.92 25.55 -31.56
N LEU A 493 4.62 25.56 -31.25
CA LEU A 493 3.71 24.52 -31.70
C LEU A 493 2.26 25.03 -31.79
N PRO A 494 1.69 25.16 -33.00
CA PRO A 494 0.30 25.53 -33.19
C PRO A 494 -0.68 24.48 -32.65
N ALA A 495 -1.85 24.93 -32.17
CA ALA A 495 -2.96 24.03 -31.83
C ALA A 495 -3.35 23.14 -33.01
N GLY A 496 -3.60 21.85 -32.75
CA GLY A 496 -3.95 20.84 -33.75
C GLY A 496 -2.75 20.20 -34.47
N THR A 497 -1.51 20.62 -34.17
CA THR A 497 -0.30 20.01 -34.76
C THR A 497 -0.15 18.57 -34.27
N SER A 498 0.07 17.63 -35.21
CA SER A 498 0.30 16.22 -34.91
C SER A 498 1.78 15.87 -35.00
N LEU A 499 2.35 15.42 -33.89
CA LEU A 499 3.74 14.97 -33.76
C LEU A 499 3.78 13.44 -33.64
N GLY A 500 4.77 12.82 -34.25
CA GLY A 500 5.05 11.39 -34.04
C GLY A 500 6.01 11.23 -32.87
N LEU A 501 5.68 10.36 -31.92
CA LEU A 501 6.55 9.95 -30.82
C LEU A 501 7.06 8.55 -31.10
N ARG A 502 8.38 8.36 -31.01
CA ARG A 502 8.99 7.04 -31.15
C ARG A 502 10.08 6.83 -30.11
N TYR A 503 10.11 5.64 -29.52
CA TYR A 503 11.22 5.19 -28.69
C TYR A 503 11.58 3.74 -29.00
N SER A 504 12.88 3.47 -29.13
CA SER A 504 13.43 2.10 -29.18
C SER A 504 14.84 2.10 -28.62
N LYS A 505 15.30 0.96 -28.08
CA LYS A 505 16.64 0.86 -27.49
C LYS A 505 17.76 1.21 -28.49
N ASP A 506 17.61 0.86 -29.75
CA ASP A 506 18.64 1.13 -30.77
C ASP A 506 18.53 2.53 -31.37
N GLY A 507 17.33 3.13 -31.34
CA GLY A 507 17.01 4.38 -32.02
C GLY A 507 16.88 5.59 -31.09
N GLY A 508 16.87 5.36 -29.78
CA GLY A 508 16.64 6.38 -28.76
C GLY A 508 15.22 6.96 -28.80
N PHE A 509 15.02 8.03 -28.04
CA PHE A 509 13.85 8.88 -28.02
C PHE A 509 13.83 9.84 -29.22
N GLN A 510 12.73 9.86 -29.95
CA GLN A 510 12.54 10.66 -31.16
C GLN A 510 11.16 11.31 -31.17
N VAL A 511 11.12 12.57 -31.59
CA VAL A 511 9.87 13.27 -31.96
C VAL A 511 9.99 13.68 -33.43
N THR A 512 9.04 13.24 -34.25
CA THR A 512 8.99 13.48 -35.69
C THR A 512 7.87 14.46 -36.04
N ASN A 513 7.99 15.12 -37.20
CA ASN A 513 7.05 16.14 -37.69
C ASN A 513 6.97 17.40 -36.83
N TRP A 514 8.03 17.72 -36.08
CA TRP A 514 8.12 19.01 -35.40
C TRP A 514 8.24 20.15 -36.43
N PRO A 515 7.35 21.15 -36.44
CA PRO A 515 7.39 22.22 -37.42
C PRO A 515 8.56 23.19 -37.16
N SER A 516 9.20 23.68 -38.22
CA SER A 516 10.13 24.81 -38.07
C SER A 516 9.37 26.05 -37.66
N PHE A 517 9.88 26.83 -36.71
CA PHE A 517 9.24 28.06 -36.25
C PHE A 517 10.18 29.26 -36.32
N GLU A 518 9.59 30.45 -36.36
CA GLU A 518 10.34 31.70 -36.26
C GLU A 518 10.42 32.13 -34.79
N TYR A 519 11.62 32.43 -34.34
CA TYR A 519 11.91 32.83 -32.97
C TYR A 519 12.65 34.15 -32.99
N LEU A 520 11.98 35.22 -32.57
CA LEU A 520 12.57 36.56 -32.45
C LEU A 520 13.14 36.69 -31.04
N THR A 521 14.44 36.88 -30.91
CA THR A 521 15.08 37.03 -29.59
C THR A 521 16.25 38.00 -29.64
N ASN A 522 16.53 38.60 -28.49
CA ASN A 522 17.72 39.41 -28.24
C ASN A 522 18.78 38.61 -27.45
N ALA A 523 18.66 37.28 -27.39
CA ALA A 523 19.55 36.40 -26.63
C ALA A 523 21.03 36.55 -27.01
N ILE A 524 21.32 36.96 -28.26
CA ILE A 524 22.67 37.24 -28.74
C ILE A 524 22.81 38.74 -29.03
N ASP A 525 23.61 39.43 -28.23
CA ASP A 525 24.09 40.78 -28.56
C ASP A 525 25.29 40.65 -29.51
N PHE A 526 24.99 40.60 -30.81
CA PHE A 526 25.99 40.43 -31.87
C PHE A 526 27.05 41.54 -31.86
N ILE A 527 26.67 42.78 -31.53
CA ILE A 527 27.58 43.93 -31.52
C ILE A 527 28.52 43.84 -30.33
N LYS A 528 28.00 43.60 -29.12
CA LYS A 528 28.83 43.44 -27.93
C LYS A 528 29.74 42.22 -28.04
N THR A 529 29.28 41.15 -28.65
CA THR A 529 30.09 39.95 -28.87
C THR A 529 31.16 40.19 -29.94
N LEU A 530 30.87 40.96 -31.00
CA LEU A 530 31.85 41.37 -32.01
C LEU A 530 32.90 42.34 -31.43
N GLN A 531 32.48 43.29 -30.59
CA GLN A 531 33.39 44.17 -29.84
C GLN A 531 34.31 43.35 -28.93
N LYS A 532 33.76 42.38 -28.19
CA LYS A 532 34.54 41.46 -27.35
C LYS A 532 35.56 40.67 -28.17
N LEU A 533 35.17 40.15 -29.35
CA LEU A 533 36.09 39.45 -30.25
C LEU A 533 37.16 40.38 -30.84
N SER A 534 36.81 41.64 -31.13
CA SER A 534 37.75 42.65 -31.61
C SER A 534 38.74 43.11 -30.53
N ASP A 535 38.29 43.26 -29.29
CA ASP A 535 39.16 43.58 -28.14
C ASP A 535 40.18 42.47 -27.83
N GLN A 536 39.91 41.24 -28.29
CA GLN A 536 40.80 40.08 -28.18
C GLN A 536 41.77 39.93 -29.36
N GLY A 537 41.69 40.80 -30.38
CA GLY A 537 42.49 40.75 -31.62
C GLY A 537 43.94 41.25 -31.48
N SER A 538 44.70 41.12 -32.56
CA SER A 538 46.15 41.40 -32.67
C SER A 538 46.56 42.80 -32.17
N ALA A 539 47.60 42.87 -31.33
CA ALA A 539 48.15 44.13 -30.82
C ALA A 539 48.74 45.00 -31.96
N GLY A 540 48.18 46.21 -32.15
CA GLY A 540 48.61 47.17 -33.17
C GLY A 540 47.49 47.63 -34.12
N CYS A 541 46.38 46.90 -34.17
CA CYS A 541 45.15 47.33 -34.85
C CYS A 541 44.27 48.13 -33.87
N GLY A 542 43.59 49.18 -34.33
CA GLY A 542 42.70 50.00 -33.49
C GLY A 542 41.60 49.19 -32.81
N LYS A 543 40.93 49.77 -31.80
CA LYS A 543 39.73 49.18 -31.20
C LYS A 543 38.49 49.66 -31.93
N LEU A 544 37.44 48.84 -31.96
CA LEU A 544 36.12 49.31 -32.36
C LEU A 544 35.54 50.19 -31.23
N VAL A 545 35.63 51.52 -31.36
CA VAL A 545 35.12 52.47 -30.35
C VAL A 545 34.03 53.34 -30.96
N GLY A 546 32.82 53.28 -30.42
CA GLY A 546 31.71 54.15 -30.81
C GLY A 546 30.74 53.56 -31.84
N PHE A 547 30.16 52.39 -31.56
CA PHE A 547 28.94 51.97 -32.27
C PHE A 547 27.74 52.75 -31.69
N ALA A 548 27.07 53.56 -32.51
CA ALA A 548 26.09 54.55 -32.05
C ALA A 548 24.62 54.07 -32.04
N PHE A 549 24.37 52.77 -31.87
CA PHE A 549 22.99 52.24 -31.83
C PHE A 549 22.83 51.16 -30.77
N GLU A 550 22.50 51.57 -29.54
CA GLU A 550 22.29 50.65 -28.41
C GLU A 550 21.02 49.78 -28.50
N LYS A 551 20.12 49.95 -29.49
CA LYS A 551 18.77 49.33 -29.44
C LYS A 551 18.13 48.81 -30.73
N LEU A 552 18.87 48.52 -31.82
CA LEU A 552 18.21 48.24 -33.11
C LEU A 552 18.40 46.86 -33.76
N LEU A 553 19.39 46.06 -33.37
CA LEU A 553 19.61 44.74 -34.00
C LEU A 553 18.81 43.65 -33.29
N GLN A 554 17.69 43.24 -33.89
CA GLN A 554 16.94 42.05 -33.48
C GLN A 554 17.35 40.88 -34.35
N SER A 555 17.48 39.70 -33.76
CA SER A 555 17.82 38.48 -34.51
C SER A 555 16.56 37.65 -34.72
N LYS A 556 16.26 37.36 -35.98
CA LYS A 556 15.16 36.49 -36.37
C LYS A 556 15.72 35.13 -36.72
N PHE A 557 15.47 34.15 -35.85
CA PHE A 557 15.89 32.77 -36.07
C PHE A 557 14.75 31.99 -36.71
N ARG A 558 15.06 31.19 -37.73
CA ARG A 558 14.20 30.10 -38.20
C ARG A 558 14.78 28.80 -37.67
N VAL A 559 14.15 28.27 -36.63
CA VAL A 559 14.65 27.14 -35.85
C VAL A 559 13.92 25.86 -36.25
N SER A 560 14.69 24.81 -36.50
CA SER A 560 14.25 23.43 -36.59
C SER A 560 14.71 22.68 -35.35
N VAL A 561 13.80 21.93 -34.75
CA VAL A 561 14.02 21.22 -33.48
C VAL A 561 13.99 19.72 -33.74
N SER A 562 14.95 19.02 -33.15
CA SER A 562 14.94 17.56 -33.07
C SER A 562 15.32 17.10 -31.66
N PHE A 563 15.07 15.82 -31.37
CA PHE A 563 15.33 15.23 -30.07
C PHE A 563 16.29 14.05 -30.22
N GLY A 564 17.19 13.92 -29.26
CA GLY A 564 18.11 12.80 -29.12
C GLY A 564 18.13 12.27 -27.70
N THR A 565 18.78 11.12 -27.50
CA THR A 565 18.99 10.52 -26.17
C THR A 565 20.42 10.80 -25.72
N GLN A 566 20.62 11.10 -24.44
CA GLN A 566 21.94 11.31 -23.85
C GLN A 566 22.75 10.01 -23.83
N GLU A 567 24.08 10.10 -23.71
CA GLU A 567 24.92 8.92 -23.48
C GLU A 567 24.47 8.20 -22.20
N ASN A 568 24.33 6.87 -22.26
CA ASN A 568 23.81 5.97 -21.21
C ASN A 568 22.28 5.96 -20.97
N ASP A 569 21.46 6.50 -21.87
CA ASP A 569 19.98 6.47 -21.77
C ASP A 569 19.37 7.21 -20.55
N GLU A 570 20.14 8.10 -19.89
CA GLU A 570 19.69 8.79 -18.66
C GLU A 570 18.83 10.04 -18.89
N GLY A 571 18.70 10.52 -20.13
CA GLY A 571 17.92 11.74 -20.42
C GLY A 571 17.72 12.06 -21.90
N VAL A 572 16.94 13.10 -22.17
CA VAL A 572 16.66 13.61 -23.52
C VAL A 572 17.48 14.88 -23.79
N THR A 573 17.92 15.04 -25.03
CA THR A 573 18.64 16.22 -25.51
C THR A 573 17.81 16.89 -26.61
N LEU A 574 17.59 18.19 -26.47
CA LEU A 574 17.05 19.04 -27.53
C LEU A 574 18.17 19.46 -28.47
N VAL A 575 18.02 19.22 -29.75
CA VAL A 575 19.00 19.59 -30.77
C VAL A 575 18.38 20.66 -31.66
N LEU A 576 19.00 21.84 -31.66
CA LEU A 576 18.60 22.98 -32.48
C LEU A 576 19.46 23.09 -33.73
N ASP A 577 18.79 23.29 -34.87
CA ASP A 577 19.38 23.58 -36.16
C ASP A 577 18.57 24.69 -36.87
N GLY A 578 19.08 25.24 -37.97
CA GLY A 578 18.35 26.16 -38.81
C GLY A 578 19.20 27.31 -39.35
N SER A 579 18.57 28.48 -39.45
CA SER A 579 19.22 29.70 -39.96
C SER A 579 18.75 30.95 -39.24
N TYR A 580 19.50 32.03 -39.35
CA TYR A 580 19.14 33.31 -38.75
C TYR A 580 19.38 34.48 -39.71
N THR A 581 18.59 35.52 -39.53
CA THR A 581 18.77 36.83 -40.16
C THR A 581 18.82 37.91 -39.09
N LEU A 582 19.53 38.99 -39.41
CA LEU A 582 19.60 40.17 -38.56
C LEU A 582 18.62 41.22 -39.10
N CYS A 583 17.83 41.83 -38.21
CA CYS A 583 16.78 42.78 -38.56
C CYS A 583 17.00 44.11 -37.83
N VAL A 584 16.64 45.21 -38.50
CA VAL A 584 16.54 46.56 -37.91
C VAL A 584 15.15 47.11 -38.23
N ALA A 585 14.41 47.54 -37.22
CA ALA A 585 13.02 48.02 -37.36
C ALA A 585 12.14 47.09 -38.23
N GLN A 586 12.26 45.77 -38.02
CA GLN A 586 11.59 44.70 -38.78
C GLN A 586 11.98 44.52 -40.26
N THR A 587 12.95 45.28 -40.75
CA THR A 587 13.53 45.08 -42.09
C THR A 587 14.76 44.20 -41.98
N SER A 588 14.81 43.10 -42.77
CA SER A 588 15.96 42.18 -42.77
C SER A 588 17.18 42.84 -43.43
N LEU A 589 18.30 42.87 -42.74
CA LEU A 589 19.56 43.49 -43.20
C LEU A 589 20.35 42.59 -44.14
N THR A 590 20.16 41.28 -44.02
CA THR A 590 20.85 40.27 -44.81
C THR A 590 19.89 39.72 -45.86
N ALA A 591 20.24 39.81 -47.15
CA ALA A 591 19.44 39.23 -48.23
C ALA A 591 19.43 37.68 -48.18
N VAL A 592 20.44 37.07 -47.55
CA VAL A 592 20.62 35.62 -47.43
C VAL A 592 20.64 35.22 -45.95
N ALA A 593 19.87 34.18 -45.59
CA ALA A 593 19.85 33.63 -44.23
C ALA A 593 21.17 32.90 -43.92
N ILE A 594 21.75 33.17 -42.75
CA ILE A 594 23.01 32.56 -42.33
C ILE A 594 22.69 31.22 -41.67
N PRO A 595 23.25 30.09 -42.12
CA PRO A 595 23.03 28.80 -41.49
C PRO A 595 23.66 28.78 -40.09
N PHE A 596 23.13 27.92 -39.21
CA PHE A 596 23.72 27.71 -37.90
C PHE A 596 25.17 27.20 -38.04
N PRO A 597 26.09 27.64 -37.16
CA PRO A 597 27.50 27.22 -37.19
C PRO A 597 27.71 25.72 -36.89
N GLY A 598 26.70 25.05 -36.35
CA GLY A 598 26.67 23.63 -35.99
C GLY A 598 25.43 23.30 -35.15
N LEU A 599 25.20 22.02 -34.87
CA LEU A 599 24.09 21.55 -34.04
C LEU A 599 24.27 22.02 -32.59
N VAL A 600 23.29 22.75 -32.05
CA VAL A 600 23.29 23.19 -30.64
C VAL A 600 22.49 22.18 -29.82
N SER A 601 23.17 21.42 -28.96
CA SER A 601 22.57 20.36 -28.14
C SER A 601 22.36 20.82 -26.69
N ILE A 602 21.17 20.58 -26.14
CA ILE A 602 20.76 21.05 -24.81
C ILE A 602 20.14 19.87 -24.04
N PRO A 603 20.71 19.46 -22.90
CA PRO A 603 20.07 18.44 -22.06
C PRO A 603 18.77 19.00 -21.46
N LEU A 604 17.68 18.26 -21.60
CA LEU A 604 16.38 18.62 -21.01
C LEU A 604 16.15 17.83 -19.72
N PRO A 605 15.66 18.48 -18.64
CA PRO A 605 15.17 17.75 -17.48
C PRO A 605 13.86 17.04 -17.84
N ASN A 606 13.64 15.86 -17.25
CA ASN A 606 12.40 15.08 -17.43
C ASN A 606 11.14 15.86 -17.00
N SER A 607 11.29 16.84 -16.10
CA SER A 607 10.22 17.70 -15.61
C SER A 607 10.06 19.02 -16.36
N ILE A 608 10.61 19.18 -17.58
CA ILE A 608 10.46 20.43 -18.33
C ILE A 608 9.01 20.69 -18.72
N SER A 609 8.57 21.95 -18.64
CA SER A 609 7.29 22.40 -19.17
C SER A 609 7.42 23.19 -20.48
N PHE A 610 6.37 23.25 -21.29
CA PHE A 610 6.36 24.07 -22.51
C PHE A 610 6.64 25.56 -22.24
N SER A 611 6.19 26.10 -21.10
CA SER A 611 6.46 27.49 -20.73
C SER A 611 7.93 27.78 -20.48
N GLU A 612 8.71 26.77 -20.07
CA GLU A 612 10.14 26.92 -19.80
C GLU A 612 11.02 26.70 -21.05
N LEU A 613 10.48 26.05 -22.09
CA LEU A 613 11.21 25.70 -23.31
C LEU A 613 11.89 26.91 -23.95
N GLY A 614 11.19 28.05 -24.01
CA GLY A 614 11.75 29.31 -24.55
C GLY A 614 13.02 29.74 -23.80
N ASN A 615 13.00 29.74 -22.48
CA ASN A 615 14.15 30.12 -21.65
C ASN A 615 15.35 29.16 -21.81
N TYR A 616 15.10 27.88 -22.10
CA TYR A 616 16.16 26.92 -22.42
C TYR A 616 16.79 27.19 -23.79
N ILE A 617 15.96 27.48 -24.80
CA ILE A 617 16.44 27.85 -26.14
C ILE A 617 17.25 29.16 -26.08
N GLU A 618 16.76 30.19 -25.37
CA GLU A 618 17.49 31.46 -25.23
C GLU A 618 18.85 31.31 -24.57
N ARG A 619 18.92 30.56 -23.47
CA ARG A 619 20.20 30.28 -22.79
C ARG A 619 21.17 29.54 -23.68
N ALA A 620 20.69 28.60 -24.48
CA ALA A 620 21.54 27.84 -25.41
C ALA A 620 22.06 28.70 -26.58
N LEU A 621 21.19 29.55 -27.16
CA LEU A 621 21.59 30.51 -28.19
C LEU A 621 22.60 31.52 -27.63
N ALA A 622 22.38 32.03 -26.42
CA ALA A 622 23.30 32.95 -25.74
C ALA A 622 24.66 32.30 -25.43
N ALA A 623 24.68 31.04 -24.98
CA ALA A 623 25.92 30.30 -24.74
C ALA A 623 26.71 30.05 -26.05
N ALA A 624 26.01 29.90 -27.18
CA ALA A 624 26.59 29.73 -28.50
C ALA A 624 26.88 31.06 -29.23
N ALA A 625 26.66 32.22 -28.59
CA ALA A 625 26.75 33.55 -29.20
C ALA A 625 28.05 33.78 -30.00
N GLU A 626 29.19 33.36 -29.46
CA GLU A 626 30.49 33.52 -30.11
C GLU A 626 30.58 32.76 -31.44
N SER A 627 30.03 31.54 -31.50
CA SER A 627 30.00 30.72 -32.72
C SER A 627 29.10 31.33 -33.79
N PHE A 628 27.95 31.87 -33.39
CA PHE A 628 27.05 32.60 -34.29
C PHE A 628 27.72 33.85 -34.86
N VAL A 629 28.40 34.65 -34.03
CA VAL A 629 29.12 35.85 -34.46
C VAL A 629 30.31 35.50 -35.36
N LYS A 630 31.04 34.41 -35.09
CA LYS A 630 32.09 33.91 -35.99
C LYS A 630 31.53 33.47 -37.35
N ALA A 631 30.35 32.85 -37.38
CA ALA A 631 29.68 32.50 -38.63
C ALA A 631 29.21 33.74 -39.41
N LEU A 632 28.70 34.76 -38.70
CA LEU A 632 28.38 36.07 -39.29
C LEU A 632 29.61 36.70 -39.93
N VAL A 633 30.73 36.74 -39.20
CA VAL A 633 32.00 37.33 -39.64
C VAL A 633 32.58 36.61 -40.86
N LYS A 634 32.40 35.29 -40.96
CA LYS A 634 32.81 34.50 -42.14
C LYS A 634 31.90 34.72 -43.36
N ASN A 635 30.68 35.23 -43.17
CA ASN A 635 29.77 35.54 -44.26
C ASN A 635 30.04 36.96 -44.78
N ARG A 636 30.78 37.05 -45.89
CA ARG A 636 31.28 38.31 -46.48
C ARG A 636 30.17 39.35 -46.72
N GLU A 637 29.03 38.93 -47.24
CA GLU A 637 27.91 39.83 -47.56
C GLU A 637 27.21 40.30 -46.28
N ALA A 638 26.96 39.38 -45.35
CA ALA A 638 26.23 39.70 -44.13
C ALA A 638 27.04 40.61 -43.18
N ILE A 639 28.34 40.36 -43.02
CA ILE A 639 29.19 41.21 -42.18
C ILE A 639 29.38 42.61 -42.79
N ALA A 640 29.45 42.70 -44.13
CA ALA A 640 29.54 43.98 -44.83
C ALA A 640 28.28 44.84 -44.62
N ALA A 641 27.09 44.23 -44.72
CA ALA A 641 25.82 44.90 -44.46
C ALA A 641 25.71 45.38 -43.00
N VAL A 642 26.11 44.55 -42.03
CA VAL A 642 26.09 44.90 -40.60
C VAL A 642 27.05 46.05 -40.30
N ILE A 643 28.30 46.00 -40.77
CA ILE A 643 29.28 47.08 -40.53
C ILE A 643 28.87 48.37 -41.24
N GLY A 644 28.44 48.28 -42.51
CA GLY A 644 28.00 49.44 -43.29
C GLY A 644 26.86 50.21 -42.62
N LEU A 645 25.86 49.48 -42.11
CA LEU A 645 24.70 50.07 -41.44
C LEU A 645 25.01 50.60 -40.03
N THR A 646 25.82 49.88 -39.26
CA THR A 646 26.08 50.22 -37.83
C THR A 646 27.20 51.23 -37.63
N ALA A 647 28.13 51.35 -38.59
CA ALA A 647 29.27 52.26 -38.52
C ALA A 647 29.14 53.49 -39.42
N GLY A 648 28.20 53.50 -40.39
CA GLY A 648 27.93 54.62 -41.27
C GLY A 648 29.19 55.15 -41.98
N LYS A 649 29.50 56.45 -41.84
CA LYS A 649 30.71 57.07 -42.43
C LYS A 649 32.03 56.48 -41.92
N ALA A 650 32.02 55.79 -40.77
CA ALA A 650 33.19 55.13 -40.21
C ALA A 650 33.34 53.66 -40.65
N ALA A 651 32.42 53.13 -41.47
CA ALA A 651 32.41 51.72 -41.89
C ALA A 651 33.72 51.26 -42.55
N ALA A 652 34.33 52.10 -43.40
CA ALA A 652 35.63 51.80 -44.01
C ALA A 652 36.75 51.64 -42.96
N SER A 653 36.74 52.48 -41.91
CA SER A 653 37.73 52.41 -40.83
C SER A 653 37.52 51.19 -39.92
N TYR A 654 36.27 50.78 -39.68
CA TYR A 654 35.95 49.60 -38.88
C TYR A 654 36.20 48.30 -39.65
N ALA A 655 35.91 48.26 -40.95
CA ALA A 655 36.29 47.16 -41.82
C ALA A 655 37.80 47.00 -41.92
N ALA A 656 38.55 48.10 -42.07
CA ALA A 656 40.01 48.08 -42.03
C ALA A 656 40.54 47.58 -40.68
N THR A 657 39.88 47.94 -39.57
CA THR A 657 40.24 47.46 -38.22
C THR A 657 39.98 45.97 -38.06
N LEU A 658 38.83 45.47 -38.51
CA LEU A 658 38.47 44.05 -38.48
C LEU A 658 39.33 43.20 -39.43
N ALA A 659 39.73 43.74 -40.58
CA ALA A 659 40.65 43.09 -41.51
C ALA A 659 42.09 43.07 -40.96
N CYS A 660 42.53 44.16 -40.32
CA CYS A 660 43.80 44.22 -39.60
C CYS A 660 43.85 43.17 -38.47
N GLN A 661 42.73 42.97 -37.78
CA GLN A 661 42.57 41.94 -36.75
C GLN A 661 42.38 40.52 -37.31
N ALA A 662 42.41 40.35 -38.64
CA ALA A 662 42.17 39.09 -39.34
C ALA A 662 40.82 38.43 -39.02
N LEU A 663 39.84 39.22 -38.59
CA LEU A 663 38.47 38.76 -38.35
C LEU A 663 37.70 38.67 -39.67
N ILE A 664 37.87 39.64 -40.58
CA ILE A 664 37.36 39.58 -41.97
C ILE A 664 38.52 39.57 -42.97
N ASP A 665 38.30 39.07 -44.19
CA ASP A 665 39.32 39.12 -45.25
C ASP A 665 39.34 40.49 -45.98
N GLY A 666 40.43 40.78 -46.70
CA GLY A 666 40.59 42.05 -47.41
C GLY A 666 39.51 42.31 -48.46
N VAL A 667 38.98 41.25 -49.07
CA VAL A 667 37.89 41.33 -50.07
C VAL A 667 36.55 41.71 -49.40
N ALA A 668 36.25 41.18 -48.22
CA ALA A 668 35.09 41.57 -47.42
C ALA A 668 35.22 43.02 -46.92
N ALA A 669 36.43 43.48 -46.61
CA ALA A 669 36.67 44.88 -46.25
C ALA A 669 36.41 45.83 -47.44
N ASP A 670 36.85 45.46 -48.65
CA ASP A 670 36.55 46.21 -49.87
C ASP A 670 35.05 46.22 -50.21
N ALA A 671 34.36 45.10 -49.97
CA ALA A 671 32.90 45.00 -50.13
C ALA A 671 32.14 45.92 -49.15
N VAL A 672 32.63 46.09 -47.92
CA VAL A 672 32.05 47.06 -46.96
C VAL A 672 32.17 48.49 -47.49
N VAL A 673 33.31 48.84 -48.10
CA VAL A 673 33.52 50.19 -48.66
C VAL A 673 32.59 50.46 -49.84
N ALA A 674 32.35 49.45 -50.70
CA ALA A 674 31.42 49.56 -51.83
C ALA A 674 29.95 49.68 -51.36
N THR A 675 29.54 48.89 -50.36
CA THR A 675 28.15 48.83 -49.87
C THR A 675 27.78 49.95 -48.88
N ALA A 676 28.74 50.51 -48.13
CA ALA A 676 28.50 51.60 -47.18
C ALA A 676 28.00 52.90 -47.86
N ALA A 677 28.40 53.14 -49.11
CA ALA A 677 27.94 54.29 -49.89
C ALA A 677 26.49 54.16 -50.35
N GLU A 678 26.05 52.95 -50.74
CA GLU A 678 24.68 52.66 -51.19
C GLU A 678 23.69 52.53 -50.01
N THR A 679 24.12 51.93 -48.89
CA THR A 679 23.27 51.72 -47.70
C THR A 679 23.01 53.00 -46.90
N LEU A 680 23.97 53.92 -46.83
CA LEU A 680 23.76 55.24 -46.22
C LEU A 680 22.74 56.08 -47.02
N ALA A 681 22.75 55.97 -48.35
CA ALA A 681 21.79 56.63 -49.23
C ALA A 681 20.37 56.08 -49.08
N ALA A 682 20.23 54.75 -48.91
CA ALA A 682 18.94 54.09 -48.65
C ALA A 682 18.38 54.41 -47.25
N ALA A 683 19.23 54.49 -46.22
CA ALA A 683 18.82 54.84 -44.86
C ALA A 683 18.33 56.29 -44.74
N THR A 684 18.96 57.24 -45.45
CA THR A 684 18.49 58.64 -45.50
C THR A 684 17.18 58.82 -46.27
N ALA A 685 16.84 57.90 -47.18
CA ALA A 685 15.57 57.93 -47.90
C ALA A 685 14.38 57.44 -47.04
N ALA A 686 14.63 56.58 -46.05
CA ALA A 686 13.60 56.08 -45.14
C ALA A 686 13.16 57.11 -44.08
N GLU A 687 14.00 58.08 -43.71
CA GLU A 687 13.67 59.16 -42.77
C GLU A 687 12.81 60.30 -43.37
N ALA A 688 12.70 60.39 -44.70
CA ALA A 688 12.05 61.52 -45.37
C ALA A 688 10.55 61.32 -45.72
N GLY A 689 9.96 60.16 -45.43
CA GLY A 689 8.51 59.92 -45.46
C GLY A 689 7.71 60.55 -46.62
N ALA A 690 7.74 59.95 -47.83
CA ALA A 690 6.65 60.01 -48.81
C ALA A 690 6.80 58.86 -49.83
N GLY A 691 5.70 58.14 -50.11
CA GLY A 691 5.70 56.81 -50.72
C GLY A 691 6.01 56.71 -52.22
N ALA A 692 6.61 55.58 -52.59
CA ALA A 692 6.34 54.77 -53.79
C ALA A 692 7.15 53.48 -53.69
N ALA A 693 6.48 52.34 -53.46
CA ALA A 693 7.08 51.03 -53.62
C ALA A 693 7.26 50.73 -55.11
N GLY A 694 8.50 50.46 -55.55
CA GLY A 694 8.77 50.15 -56.96
C GLY A 694 10.22 49.84 -57.29
N ALA A 695 10.60 48.58 -57.10
CA ALA A 695 11.48 47.75 -57.94
C ALA A 695 12.97 48.10 -58.22
N LEU A 696 13.73 47.00 -58.34
CA LEU A 696 15.10 46.79 -58.87
C LEU A 696 16.25 47.11 -57.89
N VAL A 697 17.20 46.19 -57.65
CA VAL A 697 18.00 45.47 -58.66
C VAL A 697 18.14 43.98 -58.36
N ALA A 698 17.82 43.17 -59.37
CA ALA A 698 18.29 41.80 -59.55
C ALA A 698 19.53 41.83 -60.46
N GLY A 699 20.55 41.00 -60.22
CA GLY A 699 21.59 40.79 -61.23
C GLY A 699 22.92 40.17 -60.77
N ALA A 700 22.95 38.83 -60.77
CA ALA A 700 24.07 37.94 -61.14
C ALA A 700 25.42 37.99 -60.38
N VAL A 701 25.88 36.84 -59.88
CA VAL A 701 26.93 36.01 -60.53
C VAL A 701 27.02 34.62 -59.88
N VAL A 702 27.22 33.64 -60.77
CA VAL A 702 27.48 32.20 -60.58
C VAL A 702 28.80 31.93 -59.85
N ALA A 703 28.88 30.87 -59.02
CA ALA A 703 30.16 30.18 -58.83
C ALA A 703 30.02 28.68 -58.50
N VAL A 704 30.86 27.94 -59.23
CA VAL A 704 31.15 26.51 -59.27
C VAL A 704 32.15 26.13 -58.17
N ALA A 705 32.23 24.82 -57.91
CA ALA A 705 33.02 24.09 -56.94
C ALA A 705 34.57 24.25 -56.98
N ASP A 706 35.16 23.80 -55.86
CA ASP A 706 36.51 23.28 -55.59
C ASP A 706 37.78 24.10 -55.90
N PHE A 707 38.65 24.24 -54.87
CA PHE A 707 40.08 23.86 -54.99
C PHE A 707 40.80 23.79 -53.63
N PHE A 708 41.40 22.63 -53.31
CA PHE A 708 42.52 22.46 -52.38
C PHE A 708 43.85 22.73 -53.10
N ALA A 709 44.88 23.13 -52.33
CA ALA A 709 46.30 23.33 -52.73
C ALA A 709 46.60 24.71 -53.35
N GLY A 710 47.71 25.40 -53.09
CA GLY A 710 48.89 25.13 -52.28
C GLY A 710 49.84 26.32 -52.39
N THR A 711 50.80 26.38 -51.46
CA THR A 711 52.17 26.92 -51.59
C THR A 711 52.42 28.31 -52.21
N GLY A 712 53.10 29.16 -51.42
CA GLY A 712 54.39 29.73 -51.85
C GLY A 712 54.47 31.22 -52.21
N THR A 713 55.33 31.92 -51.46
CA THR A 713 56.36 32.88 -51.92
C THR A 713 55.98 34.19 -52.63
N GLY A 714 56.34 35.31 -51.98
CA GLY A 714 57.41 36.20 -52.47
C GLY A 714 57.06 37.47 -53.26
N THR A 715 57.68 38.59 -52.84
CA THR A 715 58.07 39.81 -53.61
C THR A 715 56.94 40.78 -54.03
N GLY A 716 57.07 42.11 -54.03
CA GLY A 716 58.13 43.06 -53.68
C GLY A 716 57.73 44.51 -54.07
N THR A 717 58.48 45.50 -53.57
CA THR A 717 58.77 46.86 -54.13
C THR A 717 57.64 47.91 -54.26
N GLY A 718 57.81 49.22 -54.00
CA GLY A 718 58.93 50.07 -53.56
C GLY A 718 58.63 51.59 -53.75
N GLY A 719 59.39 52.47 -53.07
CA GLY A 719 59.54 53.93 -53.34
C GLY A 719 58.82 54.88 -52.35
N THR A 720 59.38 55.99 -51.83
CA THR A 720 60.56 56.80 -52.20
C THR A 720 61.04 57.72 -51.04
N GLY A 721 62.37 57.86 -50.90
CA GLY A 721 63.13 59.11 -50.68
C GLY A 721 63.00 59.94 -49.39
N GLY A 722 64.12 60.14 -48.67
CA GLY A 722 64.29 61.28 -47.75
C GLY A 722 65.44 61.14 -46.74
N THR A 723 66.57 61.76 -47.06
CA THR A 723 67.87 61.78 -46.38
C THR A 723 67.89 62.27 -44.92
N GLY A 724 68.77 61.68 -44.08
CA GLY A 724 69.19 62.27 -42.81
C GLY A 724 70.04 61.33 -41.94
N THR A 725 71.36 61.46 -42.03
CA THR A 725 72.34 60.70 -41.26
C THR A 725 72.35 61.08 -39.78
N GLY A 726 72.03 60.13 -38.90
CA GLY A 726 72.29 60.18 -37.46
C GLY A 726 72.74 58.81 -36.99
N THR A 727 74.03 58.66 -36.70
CA THR A 727 74.65 57.47 -36.16
C THR A 727 74.18 57.21 -34.73
N GLY A 728 73.33 56.21 -34.54
CA GLY A 728 73.01 55.65 -33.22
C GLY A 728 72.98 54.13 -33.33
N THR A 729 73.96 53.47 -32.73
CA THR A 729 74.00 52.01 -32.55
C THR A 729 72.91 51.60 -31.57
N GLY A 730 71.69 51.37 -32.06
CA GLY A 730 70.59 50.80 -31.27
C GLY A 730 70.61 49.28 -31.37
N THR A 731 71.20 48.60 -30.39
CA THR A 731 70.91 47.19 -30.12
C THR A 731 69.40 47.04 -29.96
N ALA A 732 68.77 46.12 -30.70
CA ALA A 732 67.35 45.80 -30.51
C ALA A 732 67.13 45.36 -29.06
N THR A 733 66.58 46.24 -28.22
CA THR A 733 66.33 45.95 -26.81
C THR A 733 65.12 45.04 -26.71
N GLN A 734 65.37 43.76 -26.46
CA GLN A 734 64.36 42.77 -26.10
C GLN A 734 63.66 43.22 -24.80
N SER A 735 62.32 43.29 -24.78
CA SER A 735 61.55 43.68 -23.58
C SER A 735 60.68 42.54 -23.03
N PRO A 736 60.55 42.42 -21.69
CA PRO A 736 59.76 41.37 -21.07
C PRO A 736 58.26 41.50 -21.39
N PRO A 737 57.48 40.40 -21.25
CA PRO A 737 56.03 40.44 -21.32
C PRO A 737 55.42 41.49 -20.36
N VAL A 738 54.33 42.13 -20.78
CA VAL A 738 53.64 43.15 -19.97
C VAL A 738 52.33 42.61 -19.39
N ASP A 739 51.93 43.10 -18.22
CA ASP A 739 50.67 42.78 -17.55
C ASP A 739 50.31 41.28 -17.49
N PRO A 740 51.17 40.42 -16.91
CA PRO A 740 50.80 39.02 -16.68
C PRO A 740 49.61 38.94 -15.72
N ARG A 741 48.59 38.15 -16.08
CA ARG A 741 47.37 37.95 -15.28
C ARG A 741 47.00 36.47 -15.23
N VAL A 742 46.48 36.05 -14.10
CA VAL A 742 45.95 34.70 -13.91
C VAL A 742 44.43 34.76 -13.82
N THR A 743 43.77 33.89 -14.59
CA THR A 743 42.35 33.60 -14.46
C THR A 743 42.21 32.11 -14.20
N ILE A 744 41.46 31.75 -13.16
CA ILE A 744 41.28 30.36 -12.75
C ILE A 744 39.82 29.96 -12.99
N THR A 745 39.67 28.86 -13.71
CA THR A 745 38.38 28.20 -13.91
C THR A 745 38.56 26.73 -13.58
N ASN A 746 37.81 26.24 -12.59
CA ASN A 746 37.98 24.91 -12.00
C ASN A 746 39.41 24.68 -11.47
N ARG A 747 40.20 23.84 -12.15
CA ARG A 747 41.62 23.57 -11.86
C ARG A 747 42.56 24.11 -12.94
N VAL A 748 42.05 24.83 -13.93
CA VAL A 748 42.90 25.34 -15.02
C VAL A 748 43.33 26.76 -14.67
N VAL A 749 44.62 26.92 -14.40
CA VAL A 749 45.27 28.22 -14.22
C VAL A 749 45.63 28.74 -15.60
N THR A 750 44.89 29.74 -16.07
CA THR A 750 45.19 30.40 -17.35
C THR A 750 46.04 31.63 -17.08
N LEU A 751 47.31 31.58 -17.48
CA LEU A 751 48.21 32.73 -17.46
C LEU A 751 48.07 33.47 -18.79
N THR A 752 47.74 34.75 -18.76
CA THR A 752 47.65 35.66 -19.92
C THR A 752 48.67 36.78 -19.79
N TRP A 753 49.21 37.29 -20.89
CA TRP A 753 50.18 38.40 -20.90
C TRP A 753 50.09 39.21 -22.20
N GLY A 754 50.48 40.48 -22.14
CA GLY A 754 50.67 41.34 -23.30
C GLY A 754 52.03 41.13 -23.98
N GLY A 755 52.17 41.60 -25.22
CA GLY A 755 53.39 41.42 -26.01
C GLY A 755 54.60 42.23 -25.49
N GLY A 756 55.78 41.62 -25.51
CA GLY A 756 57.07 42.33 -25.40
C GLY A 756 57.72 42.52 -26.78
N GLN A 757 58.58 43.54 -26.94
CA GLN A 757 59.29 43.80 -28.19
C GLN A 757 60.48 42.86 -28.37
N GLY A 758 60.67 42.33 -29.58
CA GLY A 758 61.85 41.53 -29.94
C GLY A 758 61.86 40.07 -29.43
N ASN A 759 60.74 39.50 -28.96
CA ASN A 759 60.67 38.11 -28.52
C ASN A 759 60.25 37.16 -29.66
N ALA A 760 61.06 36.14 -29.96
CA ALA A 760 60.74 35.12 -30.96
C ALA A 760 59.80 34.02 -30.41
N ARG A 761 59.91 33.73 -29.12
CA ARG A 761 59.12 32.74 -28.38
C ARG A 761 58.94 33.16 -26.91
N TYR A 762 58.07 32.47 -26.18
CA TYR A 762 57.87 32.65 -24.75
C TYR A 762 58.14 31.35 -23.99
N HIS A 763 58.56 31.51 -22.74
CA HIS A 763 58.73 30.45 -21.77
C HIS A 763 57.87 30.80 -20.56
N ALA A 764 56.94 29.91 -20.20
CA ALA A 764 56.08 30.09 -19.03
C ALA A 764 56.25 28.95 -18.02
N GLN A 765 56.13 29.27 -16.73
CA GLN A 765 56.27 28.33 -15.62
C GLN A 765 55.25 28.62 -14.52
N LEU A 766 54.84 27.57 -13.82
CA LEU A 766 54.08 27.63 -12.58
C LEU A 766 54.97 27.19 -11.43
N LEU A 767 55.06 28.02 -10.39
CA LEU A 767 55.89 27.80 -9.21
C LEU A 767 55.04 27.69 -7.96
N ASP A 768 55.48 26.84 -7.03
CA ASP A 768 54.95 26.78 -5.68
C ASP A 768 55.44 27.95 -4.80
N SER A 769 54.97 27.98 -3.55
CA SER A 769 55.36 28.98 -2.55
C SER A 769 56.87 29.03 -2.23
N ALA A 770 57.62 27.96 -2.53
CA ALA A 770 59.07 27.86 -2.34
C ALA A 770 59.86 28.20 -3.61
N ALA A 771 59.19 28.71 -4.66
CA ALA A 771 59.75 28.96 -5.99
C ALA A 771 60.29 27.68 -6.69
N THR A 772 59.72 26.52 -6.37
CA THR A 772 59.98 25.27 -7.08
C THR A 772 59.09 25.21 -8.32
N ILE A 773 59.66 24.84 -9.46
CA ILE A 773 58.92 24.71 -10.72
C ILE A 773 58.04 23.46 -10.63
N LEU A 774 56.72 23.64 -10.67
CA LEU A 774 55.74 22.56 -10.70
C LEU A 774 55.40 22.15 -12.13
N LEU A 775 55.14 23.12 -12.99
CA LEU A 775 54.83 22.91 -14.40
C LEU A 775 55.62 23.90 -15.26
N ASN A 776 56.07 23.44 -16.42
CA ASN A 776 57.02 24.16 -17.26
C ASN A 776 56.66 24.03 -18.75
N ASN A 777 56.44 25.17 -19.41
CA ASN A 777 56.14 25.29 -20.84
C ASN A 777 57.23 26.14 -21.53
N PRO A 778 58.36 25.55 -21.95
CA PRO A 778 59.53 26.29 -22.41
C PRO A 778 59.48 26.83 -23.84
N ASP A 779 58.57 26.35 -24.69
CA ASP A 779 58.59 26.64 -26.14
C ASP A 779 57.23 27.08 -26.67
N LEU A 780 56.72 28.20 -26.14
CA LEU A 780 55.48 28.82 -26.60
C LEU A 780 55.78 29.76 -27.79
N ALA A 781 54.99 29.67 -28.86
CA ALA A 781 55.19 30.51 -30.05
C ALA A 781 55.19 32.02 -29.72
N GLY A 782 55.94 32.84 -30.47
CA GLY A 782 55.99 34.31 -30.26
C GLY A 782 54.64 35.04 -30.42
N ALA A 783 53.65 34.40 -31.05
CA ALA A 783 52.27 34.88 -31.11
C ALA A 783 51.43 34.51 -29.86
N ALA A 784 51.88 33.59 -29.01
CA ALA A 784 51.15 33.16 -27.82
C ALA A 784 50.99 34.32 -26.83
N ARG A 785 49.77 34.49 -26.33
CA ARG A 785 49.41 35.49 -25.29
C ARG A 785 48.72 34.86 -24.08
N GLN A 786 48.60 33.54 -24.10
CA GLN A 786 48.06 32.75 -23.02
C GLN A 786 48.70 31.38 -22.98
N THR A 787 48.75 30.78 -21.79
CA THR A 787 49.03 29.36 -21.59
C THR A 787 48.15 28.85 -20.45
N GLN A 788 47.90 27.55 -20.45
CA GLN A 788 47.10 26.90 -19.42
C GLN A 788 47.98 25.91 -18.67
N PHE A 789 47.84 25.92 -17.35
CA PHE A 789 48.41 24.92 -16.46
C PHE A 789 47.26 24.20 -15.76
N GLU A 790 47.25 22.87 -15.83
CA GLU A 790 46.30 22.07 -15.06
C GLU A 790 46.82 21.91 -13.64
N PHE A 791 46.08 22.41 -12.67
CA PHE A 791 46.48 22.46 -11.27
C PHE A 791 46.19 21.14 -10.57
N GLY A 792 47.23 20.51 -10.04
CA GLY A 792 47.14 19.21 -9.36
C GLY A 792 46.32 19.28 -8.07
N PRO A 793 45.35 18.38 -7.85
CA PRO A 793 44.61 18.31 -6.58
C PRO A 793 45.52 18.09 -5.36
N GLU A 794 46.68 17.46 -5.54
CA GLU A 794 47.64 17.09 -4.51
C GLU A 794 48.51 18.25 -3.98
N TRP A 795 48.51 19.42 -4.65
CA TRP A 795 49.37 20.53 -4.24
C TRP A 795 48.85 21.26 -2.98
N PRO A 796 49.71 21.71 -2.05
CA PRO A 796 49.26 22.28 -0.77
C PRO A 796 48.50 23.62 -0.93
N SER A 797 47.71 24.02 0.06
CA SER A 797 47.14 25.38 0.10
C SER A 797 48.24 26.43 0.33
N GLY A 798 48.05 27.64 -0.19
CA GLY A 798 49.04 28.72 -0.08
C GLY A 798 49.27 29.52 -1.36
N PRO A 799 50.30 30.38 -1.38
CA PRO A 799 50.61 31.23 -2.52
C PRO A 799 51.35 30.49 -3.63
N TYR A 800 51.02 30.84 -4.87
CA TYR A 800 51.62 30.32 -6.10
C TYR A 800 51.94 31.47 -7.05
N THR A 801 52.89 31.24 -7.94
CA THR A 801 53.27 32.23 -8.96
C THR A 801 53.27 31.59 -10.34
N ALA A 802 52.52 32.17 -11.28
CA ALA A 802 52.65 31.86 -12.69
C ALA A 802 53.51 32.96 -13.34
N GLN A 803 54.56 32.60 -14.06
CA GLN A 803 55.48 33.57 -14.65
C GLN A 803 55.77 33.26 -16.11
N VAL A 804 56.08 34.30 -16.88
CA VAL A 804 56.41 34.23 -18.29
C VAL A 804 57.60 35.14 -18.62
N GLN A 805 58.48 34.67 -19.48
CA GLN A 805 59.58 35.45 -20.05
C GLN A 805 59.60 35.30 -21.57
N GLY A 806 59.98 36.36 -22.27
CA GLY A 806 60.26 36.31 -23.70
C GLY A 806 61.68 35.83 -23.99
N VAL A 807 61.84 35.05 -25.05
CA VAL A 807 63.10 34.42 -25.47
C VAL A 807 63.35 34.73 -26.96
N HIS A 808 64.59 35.08 -27.30
CA HIS A 808 65.05 35.30 -28.66
C HIS A 808 66.44 34.66 -28.79
N GLU A 809 66.59 33.64 -29.63
CA GLU A 809 67.81 32.82 -29.71
C GLU A 809 68.25 32.27 -28.32
N GLN A 810 69.43 32.66 -27.83
CA GLN A 810 69.97 32.32 -26.50
C GLN A 810 69.71 33.40 -25.42
N SER A 811 69.08 34.53 -25.74
CA SER A 811 68.76 35.59 -24.77
C SER A 811 67.33 35.49 -24.24
N ALA A 812 67.17 35.60 -22.93
CA ALA A 812 65.89 35.64 -22.23
C ALA A 812 65.71 36.98 -21.50
N THR A 813 64.48 37.48 -21.50
CA THR A 813 64.09 38.66 -20.72
C THR A 813 63.89 38.31 -19.24
N ARG A 814 63.72 39.32 -18.37
CA ARG A 814 63.29 39.08 -16.98
C ARG A 814 61.91 38.41 -16.95
N TRP A 815 61.68 37.56 -15.95
CA TRP A 815 60.36 36.98 -15.67
C TRP A 815 59.34 38.07 -15.31
N ALA A 816 58.17 38.00 -15.94
CA ALA A 816 56.96 38.73 -15.56
C ALA A 816 56.04 37.75 -14.83
N ALA A 817 55.70 38.06 -13.58
CA ALA A 817 55.00 37.16 -12.66
C ALA A 817 53.58 37.64 -12.33
N ALA A 818 52.65 36.69 -12.22
CA ALA A 818 51.29 36.87 -11.75
C ALA A 818 51.05 35.94 -10.53
N PRO A 819 50.89 36.49 -9.32
CA PRO A 819 50.60 35.69 -8.13
C PRO A 819 49.13 35.26 -8.10
N PHE A 820 48.88 34.08 -7.53
CA PHE A 820 47.54 33.57 -7.21
C PHE A 820 47.61 32.66 -5.98
N ASN A 821 46.47 32.32 -5.38
CA ASN A 821 46.43 31.51 -4.15
C ASN A 821 45.58 30.25 -4.32
N ARG A 822 45.96 29.16 -3.65
CA ARG A 822 45.06 28.03 -3.37
C ARG A 822 44.46 28.21 -1.98
N LEU A 823 43.13 28.18 -1.90
CA LEU A 823 42.42 28.31 -0.62
C LEU A 823 42.67 27.11 0.29
N THR A 824 42.65 27.37 1.60
CA THR A 824 42.76 26.35 2.64
C THR A 824 41.45 25.54 2.70
N ALA A 825 41.56 24.21 2.89
CA ALA A 825 40.40 23.35 3.08
C ALA A 825 39.62 23.80 4.33
N PRO A 826 38.28 23.90 4.26
CA PRO A 826 37.45 24.03 5.44
C PRO A 826 37.72 22.90 6.43
N ALA A 827 37.60 23.20 7.73
CA ALA A 827 37.55 22.16 8.75
C ALA A 827 36.32 21.26 8.52
N GLN A 828 36.34 20.05 9.09
CA GLN A 828 35.18 19.15 9.06
C GLN A 828 33.93 19.90 9.56
N PRO A 829 32.81 19.86 8.81
CA PRO A 829 31.56 20.48 9.25
C PRO A 829 31.09 19.86 10.58
N SER A 830 30.47 20.69 11.42
CA SER A 830 29.77 20.24 12.61
C SER A 830 28.26 20.35 12.42
N ALA A 831 27.51 19.43 13.02
CA ALA A 831 26.05 19.40 12.96
C ALA A 831 25.43 19.74 14.31
N GLN A 832 24.42 20.59 14.31
CA GLN A 832 23.57 20.88 15.46
C GLN A 832 22.11 20.70 15.08
N ALA A 833 21.30 20.15 15.99
CA ALA A 833 19.87 19.97 15.74
C ALA A 833 19.19 21.34 15.58
N ASP A 834 18.42 21.50 14.52
CA ASP A 834 17.60 22.69 14.30
C ASP A 834 16.19 22.41 14.85
N THR A 835 15.87 23.07 15.98
CA THR A 835 14.60 22.92 16.69
C THR A 835 13.45 23.70 16.06
N THR A 836 13.71 24.50 15.02
CA THR A 836 12.66 25.26 14.30
C THR A 836 11.87 24.38 13.33
N VAL A 837 12.41 23.22 12.95
CA VAL A 837 11.75 22.25 12.06
C VAL A 837 10.79 21.38 12.86
N PRO A 838 9.48 21.37 12.54
CA PRO A 838 8.50 20.54 13.23
C PRO A 838 8.62 19.07 12.83
N ALA A 839 8.42 18.17 13.80
CA ALA A 839 8.28 16.73 13.56
C ALA A 839 7.08 16.46 12.61
N PRO A 840 7.14 15.43 11.74
CA PRO A 840 8.12 14.33 11.71
C PRO A 840 9.43 14.62 10.96
N ALA A 841 9.56 15.80 10.33
CA ALA A 841 10.82 16.22 9.73
C ALA A 841 11.88 16.55 10.81
N TYR A 842 13.16 16.47 10.46
CA TYR A 842 14.25 16.75 11.38
C TYR A 842 15.28 17.68 10.74
N GLY A 843 15.44 18.88 11.29
CA GLY A 843 16.41 19.86 10.81
C GLY A 843 17.79 19.69 11.45
N VAL A 844 18.83 19.94 10.67
CA VAL A 844 20.22 20.03 11.14
C VAL A 844 20.87 21.28 10.55
N GLN A 845 21.43 22.12 11.41
CA GLN A 845 22.30 23.21 11.03
C GLN A 845 23.74 22.70 10.92
N LEU A 846 24.28 22.67 9.72
CA LEU A 846 25.69 22.43 9.45
C LEU A 846 26.47 23.74 9.61
N SER A 847 27.64 23.70 10.23
CA SER A 847 28.50 24.87 10.40
C SER A 847 29.99 24.54 10.32
N TRP A 848 30.78 25.46 9.77
CA TRP A 848 32.24 25.38 9.69
C TRP A 848 32.88 26.75 9.91
N PRO A 849 34.17 26.82 10.29
CA PRO A 849 34.88 28.09 10.38
C PRO A 849 35.00 28.76 9.00
N PRO A 850 34.78 30.09 8.90
CA PRO A 850 34.90 30.80 7.63
C PRO A 850 36.35 30.82 7.13
N ILE A 851 36.54 30.60 5.82
CA ILE A 851 37.84 30.63 5.13
C ILE A 851 38.11 32.02 4.56
N ALA A 852 39.25 32.60 4.92
CA ALA A 852 39.68 33.90 4.40
C ALA A 852 39.88 33.84 2.86
N GLY A 853 39.30 34.80 2.15
CA GLY A 853 39.37 34.88 0.68
C GLY A 853 38.34 34.01 -0.06
N ALA A 854 37.48 33.27 0.65
CA ALA A 854 36.35 32.57 0.04
C ALA A 854 35.23 33.56 -0.35
N SER A 855 34.75 33.45 -1.58
CA SER A 855 33.59 34.18 -2.11
C SER A 855 32.31 33.35 -2.10
N SER A 856 32.44 32.01 -2.08
CA SER A 856 31.33 31.07 -1.92
C SER A 856 31.83 29.74 -1.34
N TYR A 857 30.89 28.90 -0.88
CA TYR A 857 31.16 27.51 -0.52
C TYR A 857 30.38 26.57 -1.43
N GLU A 858 30.92 25.37 -1.66
CA GLU A 858 30.20 24.26 -2.27
C GLU A 858 30.02 23.15 -1.23
N LEU A 859 28.79 22.85 -0.87
CA LEU A 859 28.45 21.73 0.00
C LEU A 859 28.19 20.49 -0.86
N SER A 860 29.03 19.47 -0.72
CA SER A 860 28.82 18.16 -1.32
C SER A 860 28.05 17.28 -0.34
N THR A 861 26.83 16.88 -0.72
CA THR A 861 25.94 16.01 0.06
C THR A 861 25.81 14.65 -0.62
N ARG A 862 26.14 13.57 0.08
CA ARG A 862 25.95 12.20 -0.42
C ARG A 862 24.91 11.49 0.44
N LEU A 863 23.76 11.18 -0.17
CA LEU A 863 22.71 10.39 0.47
C LEU A 863 23.01 8.89 0.37
N PRO A 864 22.44 8.05 1.27
CA PRO A 864 22.49 6.60 1.15
C PRO A 864 22.02 6.13 -0.24
N GLY A 865 22.81 5.31 -0.92
CA GLY A 865 22.47 4.74 -2.23
C GLY A 865 22.38 5.73 -3.40
N SER A 866 22.72 7.00 -3.21
CA SER A 866 22.60 8.06 -4.24
C SER A 866 23.94 8.62 -4.68
N ALA A 867 23.94 9.29 -5.83
CA ALA A 867 25.06 10.11 -6.29
C ALA A 867 25.29 11.31 -5.36
N THR A 868 26.48 11.90 -5.42
CA THR A 868 26.81 13.10 -4.64
C THR A 868 26.17 14.31 -5.30
N ASN A 869 25.32 15.04 -4.57
CA ASN A 869 24.76 16.31 -4.98
C ASN A 869 25.65 17.46 -4.47
N ARG A 870 25.70 18.57 -5.21
CA ARG A 870 26.52 19.75 -4.87
C ARG A 870 25.66 20.99 -4.82
N VAL A 871 25.69 21.69 -3.69
CA VAL A 871 24.92 22.92 -3.45
C VAL A 871 25.90 24.09 -3.33
N GLN A 872 25.69 25.14 -4.13
CA GLN A 872 26.43 26.40 -3.98
C GLN A 872 25.83 27.24 -2.85
N ILE A 873 26.69 27.80 -2.02
CA ILE A 873 26.35 28.69 -0.91
C ILE A 873 27.02 30.02 -1.19
N GLU A 874 26.21 30.98 -1.62
CA GLU A 874 26.64 32.33 -2.00
C GLU A 874 26.18 33.36 -0.95
N PRO A 875 26.86 34.51 -0.83
CA PRO A 875 26.38 35.59 0.02
C PRO A 875 25.02 36.10 -0.45
N GLY A 876 24.14 36.43 0.50
CA GLY A 876 22.89 37.13 0.20
C GLY A 876 23.15 38.55 -0.32
N ALA A 877 22.15 39.17 -0.95
CA ALA A 877 22.27 40.49 -1.60
C ALA A 877 22.82 41.61 -0.68
N ASP A 878 22.65 41.48 0.64
CA ASP A 878 23.09 42.45 1.66
C ASP A 878 24.36 42.01 2.43
N GLN A 879 24.99 40.88 2.07
CA GLN A 879 26.14 40.33 2.79
C GLN A 879 27.41 40.36 1.92
N SER A 880 28.54 40.79 2.50
CA SER A 880 29.83 40.84 1.80
C SER A 880 30.64 39.53 1.89
N LEU A 881 30.20 38.58 2.71
CA LEU A 881 30.88 37.29 2.93
C LEU A 881 29.85 36.14 2.85
N PRO A 882 30.20 34.98 2.27
CA PRO A 882 29.31 33.83 2.21
C PRO A 882 29.02 33.26 3.60
N PRO A 883 27.79 32.80 3.88
CA PRO A 883 27.47 32.18 5.16
C PRO A 883 28.22 30.85 5.31
N ALA A 884 28.89 30.66 6.45
CA ALA A 884 29.60 29.42 6.79
C ALA A 884 28.69 28.40 7.51
N THR A 885 27.40 28.41 7.16
CA THR A 885 26.38 27.56 7.74
C THR A 885 25.35 27.16 6.69
N TYR A 886 24.75 25.97 6.84
CA TYR A 886 23.71 25.46 5.94
C TYR A 886 22.67 24.64 6.70
N ALA A 887 21.39 24.93 6.50
CA ALA A 887 20.28 24.16 7.08
C ALA A 887 19.92 22.98 6.16
N PHE A 888 20.08 21.76 6.66
CA PHE A 888 19.68 20.53 5.97
C PHE A 888 18.48 19.90 6.67
N ILE A 889 17.45 19.55 5.91
CA ILE A 889 16.21 18.96 6.46
C ILE A 889 16.12 17.49 6.05
N PHE A 890 16.01 16.62 7.04
CA PHE A 890 15.64 15.22 6.86
C PHE A 890 14.11 15.13 6.80
N GLU A 891 13.58 15.06 5.59
CA GLU A 891 12.17 14.82 5.33
C GLU A 891 11.75 13.43 5.83
N GLU A 892 10.45 13.22 6.02
CA GLU A 892 9.88 11.93 6.41
C GLU A 892 10.30 10.81 5.44
N ALA A 893 10.34 11.10 4.14
CA ALA A 893 10.70 10.15 3.09
C ALA A 893 12.22 9.93 2.91
N SER A 894 13.11 10.65 3.61
CA SER A 894 14.55 10.47 3.37
C SER A 894 15.03 9.10 3.91
N PRO A 895 15.84 8.34 3.15
CA PRO A 895 16.20 6.97 3.50
C PRO A 895 17.03 6.87 4.80
N ALA A 896 17.01 5.69 5.41
CA ALA A 896 17.95 5.37 6.49
C ALA A 896 19.37 5.13 5.94
N GLY A 897 20.38 5.34 6.79
CA GLY A 897 21.79 5.08 6.47
C GLY A 897 22.71 6.28 6.69
N ASP A 898 23.91 6.20 6.09
CA ASP A 898 24.97 7.19 6.26
C ASP A 898 24.83 8.36 5.28
N TYR A 899 24.68 9.57 5.82
CA TYR A 899 24.70 10.83 5.09
C TYR A 899 26.07 11.47 5.24
N ARG A 900 26.74 11.78 4.13
CA ARG A 900 28.06 12.41 4.15
C ARG A 900 28.01 13.84 3.64
N PHE A 901 28.63 14.75 4.40
CA PHE A 901 28.70 16.18 4.10
C PHE A 901 30.16 16.60 4.07
N SER A 902 30.57 17.27 2.98
CA SER A 902 31.90 17.88 2.85
C SER A 902 31.78 19.24 2.19
N VAL A 903 32.67 20.15 2.52
CA VAL A 903 32.60 21.55 2.06
C VAL A 903 33.88 21.92 1.35
N THR A 904 33.73 22.60 0.22
CA THR A 904 34.83 23.17 -0.56
C THR A 904 34.73 24.70 -0.54
N ALA A 905 35.81 25.40 -0.25
CA ALA A 905 35.86 26.87 -0.36
C ALA A 905 36.22 27.28 -1.79
N LYS A 906 35.42 28.20 -2.36
CA LYS A 906 35.65 28.78 -3.69
C LYS A 906 35.93 30.27 -3.55
N GLY A 907 36.95 30.75 -4.27
CA GLY A 907 37.35 32.16 -4.29
C GLY A 907 37.05 32.82 -5.64
N GLY A 908 37.49 34.07 -5.80
CA GLY A 908 37.37 34.79 -7.05
C GLY A 908 38.33 34.29 -8.15
N HIS A 909 38.38 34.99 -9.28
CA HIS A 909 39.12 34.60 -10.49
C HIS A 909 40.64 34.39 -10.32
N ALA A 910 41.23 34.81 -9.20
CA ALA A 910 42.65 34.65 -8.87
C ALA A 910 42.89 33.64 -7.73
N SER A 911 41.93 32.74 -7.46
CA SER A 911 42.04 31.71 -6.43
C SER A 911 41.65 30.33 -6.94
N VAL A 912 42.48 29.32 -6.65
CA VAL A 912 42.14 27.91 -6.86
C VAL A 912 41.28 27.46 -5.67
N ALA A 913 40.20 26.73 -5.95
CA ALA A 913 39.34 26.17 -4.92
C ALA A 913 40.14 25.27 -3.96
N SER A 914 39.69 25.21 -2.71
CA SER A 914 40.32 24.33 -1.72
C SER A 914 40.10 22.84 -2.09
N PRO A 915 40.85 21.90 -1.49
CA PRO A 915 40.36 20.53 -1.34
C PRO A 915 39.02 20.50 -0.58
N ASP A 916 38.30 19.38 -0.69
CA ASP A 916 37.14 19.10 0.14
C ASP A 916 37.58 18.95 1.60
N SER A 917 36.74 19.40 2.54
CA SER A 917 36.93 19.11 3.96
C SER A 917 36.87 17.60 4.22
N GLU A 918 37.40 17.16 5.36
CA GLU A 918 37.06 15.84 5.89
C GLU A 918 35.53 15.70 6.00
N PRO A 919 34.95 14.55 5.60
CA PRO A 919 33.50 14.39 5.55
C PRO A 919 32.92 14.22 6.96
N LEU A 920 31.90 15.01 7.29
CA LEU A 920 30.99 14.70 8.39
C LEU A 920 30.06 13.57 7.95
N THR A 921 29.97 12.50 8.75
CA THR A 921 29.02 11.41 8.51
C THR A 921 27.94 11.43 9.58
N LEU A 922 26.69 11.65 9.18
CA LEU A 922 25.52 11.55 10.04
C LEU A 922 24.77 10.25 9.73
N VAL A 923 24.47 9.47 10.76
CA VAL A 923 23.76 8.20 10.65
C VAL A 923 22.29 8.42 10.94
N ARG A 924 21.42 8.07 9.98
CA ARG A 924 19.97 8.03 10.18
C ARG A 924 19.51 6.60 10.48
N PRO A 925 19.04 6.28 11.70
CA PRO A 925 18.53 4.96 12.04
C PRO A 925 17.37 4.51 11.15
N GLY A 926 17.21 3.19 11.05
CA GLY A 926 16.12 2.55 10.32
C GLY A 926 14.74 2.82 10.91
N GLN A 927 13.72 2.44 10.16
CA GLN A 927 12.33 2.51 10.60
C GLN A 927 12.01 1.44 11.64
N PRO A 928 11.29 1.77 12.74
CA PRO A 928 10.70 0.76 13.62
C PRO A 928 9.74 -0.17 12.85
N GLN A 929 10.05 -1.46 12.82
CA GLN A 929 9.22 -2.47 12.14
C GLN A 929 8.17 -3.06 13.08
N ASP A 930 7.13 -3.67 12.49
CA ASP A 930 6.02 -4.30 13.23
C ASP A 930 5.34 -3.36 14.25
N PHE A 931 5.30 -2.05 13.96
CA PHE A 931 4.70 -1.06 14.84
C PHE A 931 3.19 -1.30 14.99
N GLN A 932 2.76 -1.45 16.24
CA GLN A 932 1.38 -1.63 16.65
C GLN A 932 1.07 -0.63 17.76
N ALA A 933 -0.11 -0.05 17.70
CA ALA A 933 -0.65 0.81 18.74
C ALA A 933 -2.07 0.34 19.08
N SER A 934 -2.38 0.27 20.36
CA SER A 934 -3.72 0.01 20.87
C SER A 934 -4.04 0.99 22.00
N SER A 935 -5.32 1.21 22.26
CA SER A 935 -5.77 2.12 23.32
C SER A 935 -6.75 1.43 24.25
N ILE A 936 -6.66 1.78 25.54
CA ILE A 936 -7.66 1.48 26.55
C ILE A 936 -7.99 2.81 27.24
N GLY A 937 -9.17 3.36 26.95
CA GLY A 937 -9.51 4.73 27.36
C GLY A 937 -8.57 5.75 26.72
N SER A 938 -7.93 6.56 27.57
CA SER A 938 -6.92 7.56 27.17
C SER A 938 -5.49 7.03 27.13
N ASN A 939 -5.24 5.81 27.61
CA ASN A 939 -3.90 5.24 27.61
C ASN A 939 -3.63 4.50 26.30
N VAL A 940 -2.53 4.84 25.64
CA VAL A 940 -2.05 4.20 24.42
C VAL A 940 -0.90 3.27 24.78
N ALA A 941 -1.03 2.00 24.41
CA ALA A 941 0.04 1.03 24.45
C ALA A 941 0.64 0.87 23.05
N LEU A 942 1.97 0.92 22.99
CA LEU A 942 2.76 0.83 21.78
C LEU A 942 3.67 -0.40 21.83
N ARG A 943 3.89 -1.00 20.66
CA ARG A 943 4.81 -2.12 20.47
C ARG A 943 5.51 -2.01 19.12
N TRP A 944 6.82 -2.21 19.06
CA TRP A 944 7.59 -2.26 17.81
C TRP A 944 8.89 -3.06 17.97
N ARG A 945 9.52 -3.47 16.87
CA ARG A 945 10.84 -4.11 16.91
C ARG A 945 11.95 -3.07 17.12
N SER A 946 12.91 -3.37 17.99
CA SER A 946 14.04 -2.48 18.27
C SER A 946 14.83 -2.16 17.00
N VAL A 947 15.28 -0.92 16.89
CA VAL A 947 16.05 -0.41 15.75
C VAL A 947 17.51 -0.43 16.14
N ALA A 948 18.36 -1.04 15.31
CA ALA A 948 19.79 -1.12 15.58
C ALA A 948 20.42 0.27 15.81
N GLY A 949 21.08 0.44 16.95
CA GLY A 949 21.73 1.70 17.33
C GLY A 949 20.81 2.79 17.88
N ALA A 950 19.51 2.53 18.03
CA ALA A 950 18.59 3.44 18.72
C ALA A 950 18.70 3.30 20.24
N LEU A 951 18.79 4.44 20.94
CA LEU A 951 18.83 4.48 22.41
C LEU A 951 17.58 5.08 23.04
N ARG A 952 16.81 5.84 22.25
CA ARG A 952 15.59 6.54 22.68
C ARG A 952 14.57 6.53 21.56
N TYR A 953 13.30 6.70 21.92
CA TYR A 953 12.19 6.76 21.00
C TYR A 953 11.27 7.92 21.33
N GLN A 954 10.70 8.52 20.29
CA GLN A 954 9.65 9.53 20.40
C GLN A 954 8.43 9.08 19.61
N ALA A 955 7.24 9.46 20.09
CA ALA A 955 6.00 9.33 19.35
C ALA A 955 5.50 10.71 18.87
N LEU A 956 4.88 10.74 17.69
CA LEU A 956 4.00 11.81 17.25
C LEU A 956 2.57 11.30 17.36
N ALA A 957 1.69 12.05 18.01
CA ALA A 957 0.27 11.80 18.01
C ALA A 957 -0.48 13.01 17.47
N GLN A 958 -1.23 12.83 16.38
CA GLN A 958 -1.93 13.90 15.71
C GLN A 958 -3.44 13.62 15.66
N LYS A 959 -4.24 14.54 16.21
CA LYS A 959 -5.69 14.58 16.02
C LYS A 959 -6.03 15.54 14.89
N LYS A 960 -6.97 15.14 14.03
CA LYS A 960 -7.41 15.97 12.90
C LYS A 960 -7.88 17.35 13.37
N GLY A 961 -7.25 18.41 12.86
CA GLY A 961 -7.54 19.80 13.22
C GLY A 961 -6.90 20.31 14.53
N ALA A 962 -6.04 19.52 15.18
CA ALA A 962 -5.25 19.91 16.35
C ALA A 962 -3.75 19.94 16.05
N ALA A 963 -2.98 20.66 16.87
CA ALA A 963 -1.53 20.63 16.81
C ALA A 963 -1.01 19.21 17.16
N PRO A 964 0.05 18.73 16.48
CA PRO A 964 0.63 17.43 16.79
C PRO A 964 1.29 17.43 18.17
N LEU A 965 1.16 16.32 18.88
CA LEU A 965 1.77 16.09 20.19
C LEU A 965 3.02 15.24 20.01
N VAL A 966 4.18 15.77 20.43
CA VAL A 966 5.44 15.04 20.45
C VAL A 966 5.67 14.51 21.86
N ILE A 967 5.91 13.22 21.99
CA ILE A 967 5.89 12.50 23.26
C ILE A 967 7.18 11.69 23.37
N GLU A 968 7.96 11.93 24.42
CA GLU A 968 9.14 11.13 24.75
C GLU A 968 8.69 9.78 25.32
N LEU A 969 9.15 8.68 24.72
CA LEU A 969 8.76 7.34 25.12
C LEU A 969 9.79 6.74 26.08
N HIS A 970 9.28 6.19 27.18
CA HIS A 970 10.06 5.36 28.09
C HIS A 970 9.85 3.89 27.69
N ALA A 971 10.59 3.46 26.66
CA ALA A 971 10.46 2.11 26.12
C ALA A 971 11.11 1.06 27.05
N ARG A 972 10.47 -0.11 27.12
CA ARG A 972 10.97 -1.31 27.80
C ARG A 972 11.22 -2.38 26.74
N GLU A 973 12.45 -2.84 26.64
CA GLU A 973 12.84 -3.88 25.69
C GLU A 973 12.59 -5.29 26.28
N GLU A 974 11.91 -6.14 25.53
CA GLU A 974 11.72 -7.56 25.82
C GLU A 974 12.01 -8.38 24.55
N SER A 975 13.14 -9.10 24.55
CA SER A 975 13.54 -9.99 23.43
C SER A 975 13.60 -9.32 22.04
N GLY A 976 14.10 -8.09 21.96
CA GLY A 976 14.21 -7.33 20.69
C GLY A 976 12.93 -6.62 20.25
N VAL A 977 11.93 -6.54 21.13
CA VAL A 977 10.69 -5.79 20.95
C VAL A 977 10.58 -4.74 22.04
N GLU A 978 10.34 -3.50 21.63
CA GLU A 978 10.14 -2.35 22.51
C GLU A 978 8.66 -2.18 22.82
N HIS A 979 8.38 -1.84 24.08
CA HIS A 979 7.04 -1.55 24.58
C HIS A 979 7.03 -0.20 25.28
N ALA A 980 6.03 0.64 24.98
CA ALA A 980 5.84 1.91 25.69
C ALA A 980 4.36 2.21 25.90
N ASP A 981 4.06 2.98 26.93
CA ASP A 981 2.72 3.43 27.27
C ASP A 981 2.71 4.93 27.58
N PHE A 982 1.65 5.62 27.15
CA PHE A 982 1.45 7.03 27.43
C PHE A 982 -0.02 7.44 27.28
N ALA A 983 -0.43 8.50 27.98
CA ALA A 983 -1.79 9.01 27.91
C ALA A 983 -1.97 10.11 26.86
N LEU A 984 -3.05 10.04 26.08
CA LEU A 984 -3.47 11.08 25.17
C LEU A 984 -4.64 11.90 25.73
N PRO A 985 -4.66 13.23 25.50
CA PRO A 985 -5.74 14.07 25.98
C PRO A 985 -7.03 13.75 25.23
N CYS A 986 -8.15 13.61 25.96
CA CYS A 986 -9.49 13.50 25.38
C CYS A 986 -10.29 14.77 25.71
N PRO A 987 -10.18 15.85 24.91
CA PRO A 987 -10.76 17.16 25.24
C PRO A 987 -12.30 17.20 25.12
N SER A 988 -12.94 16.17 24.56
CA SER A 988 -14.38 16.05 24.42
C SER A 988 -14.88 14.76 25.06
N HIS A 989 -16.13 14.74 25.56
CA HIS A 989 -16.82 13.52 26.02
C HIS A 989 -17.19 12.57 24.87
N SER A 990 -16.48 12.66 23.75
CA SER A 990 -16.68 11.86 22.54
C SER A 990 -15.35 11.21 22.11
N PRO A 991 -15.40 10.01 21.50
CA PRO A 991 -14.21 9.34 21.02
C PRO A 991 -13.40 10.24 20.07
N SER A 992 -12.09 10.26 20.25
CA SER A 992 -11.16 11.05 19.45
C SER A 992 -10.17 10.12 18.76
N VAL A 993 -10.11 10.19 17.43
CA VAL A 993 -9.14 9.42 16.64
C VAL A 993 -7.82 10.20 16.56
N TYR A 994 -6.73 9.52 16.93
CA TYR A 994 -5.36 10.01 16.81
C TYR A 994 -4.58 9.14 15.84
N GLN A 995 -3.80 9.77 14.97
CA GLN A 995 -2.77 9.13 14.16
C GLN A 995 -1.46 9.12 14.94
N VAL A 996 -0.89 7.94 15.16
CA VAL A 996 0.33 7.75 15.97
C VAL A 996 1.44 7.16 15.12
N GLN A 997 2.65 7.69 15.27
CA GLN A 997 3.90 7.17 14.69
C GLN A 997 5.02 7.20 15.74
N VAL A 998 6.04 6.36 15.56
CA VAL A 998 7.23 6.30 16.42
C VAL A 998 8.50 6.36 15.58
N TRP A 999 9.54 7.04 16.07
CA TRP A 999 10.89 6.99 15.49
C TRP A 999 11.96 6.95 16.58
N ALA A 1000 13.13 6.44 16.18
CA ALA A 1000 14.33 6.47 17.02
C ALA A 1000 14.91 7.88 17.12
N ARG A 1001 15.40 8.25 18.30
CA ARG A 1001 16.11 9.51 18.56
C ARG A 1001 17.54 9.25 19.00
N PRO A 1002 18.48 10.13 18.60
CA PRO A 1002 19.85 10.05 19.08
C PRO A 1002 19.91 10.26 20.60
N GLY A 1003 20.70 9.45 21.29
CA GLY A 1003 21.07 9.69 22.68
C GLY A 1003 21.98 10.92 22.81
N ALA A 1004 22.11 11.45 24.03
CA ALA A 1004 22.95 12.63 24.31
C ALA A 1004 24.42 12.43 23.89
N ASP A 1005 24.91 11.19 23.91
CA ASP A 1005 26.30 10.83 23.56
C ASP A 1005 26.46 10.44 22.08
N GLN A 1006 25.37 10.39 21.29
CA GLN A 1006 25.36 9.98 19.89
C GLN A 1006 25.43 11.19 18.95
N VAL A 1007 26.53 11.94 19.01
CA VAL A 1007 26.73 13.22 18.26
C VAL A 1007 26.66 13.10 16.73
N ASN A 1008 26.85 11.90 16.18
CA ASN A 1008 26.77 11.64 14.73
C ASN A 1008 25.44 10.98 14.32
N TYR A 1009 24.45 10.87 15.20
CA TYR A 1009 23.16 10.29 14.89
C TYR A 1009 22.09 11.39 14.77
N VAL A 1010 21.17 11.20 13.83
CA VAL A 1010 20.00 12.05 13.65
C VAL A 1010 18.72 11.28 13.94
N ALA A 1011 17.56 11.96 13.95
CA ALA A 1011 16.28 11.29 14.11
C ALA A 1011 16.06 10.24 12.99
N GLY A 1012 15.67 9.04 13.40
CA GLY A 1012 15.43 7.91 12.50
C GLY A 1012 14.23 8.10 11.57
N VAL A 1013 14.01 7.11 10.72
CA VAL A 1013 12.82 7.09 9.85
C VAL A 1013 11.57 6.77 10.69
N PRO A 1014 10.46 7.53 10.56
CA PRO A 1014 9.21 7.25 11.26
C PRO A 1014 8.58 5.91 10.87
N SER A 1015 7.93 5.25 11.82
CA SER A 1015 7.11 4.05 11.60
C SER A 1015 5.92 4.33 10.68
N ALA A 1016 5.22 3.28 10.27
CA ALA A 1016 3.90 3.43 9.68
C ALA A 1016 2.96 4.16 10.65
N VAL A 1017 2.01 4.93 10.11
CA VAL A 1017 0.94 5.57 10.89
C VAL A 1017 -0.05 4.49 11.33
N VAL A 1018 -0.39 4.48 12.62
CA VAL A 1018 -1.46 3.66 13.18
C VAL A 1018 -2.51 4.58 13.79
N GLU A 1019 -3.79 4.35 13.48
CA GLU A 1019 -4.89 5.08 14.10
C GLU A 1019 -5.32 4.41 15.40
N VAL A 1020 -5.41 5.21 16.46
CA VAL A 1020 -5.96 4.79 17.76
C VAL A 1020 -7.14 5.67 18.13
N THR A 1021 -8.22 5.04 18.58
CA THR A 1021 -9.41 5.75 19.07
C THR A 1021 -9.32 5.85 20.58
N ILE A 1022 -9.19 7.09 21.06
CA ILE A 1022 -9.18 7.41 22.49
C ILE A 1022 -10.61 7.68 22.95
N THR A 1023 -11.04 6.95 23.97
CA THR A 1023 -12.32 7.20 24.64
C THR A 1023 -12.07 7.90 25.97
N PRO A 1024 -12.96 8.82 26.40
CA PRO A 1024 -12.82 9.50 27.69
C PRO A 1024 -12.92 8.55 28.90
N TYR A 1025 -13.45 7.35 28.70
CA TYR A 1025 -13.61 6.30 29.71
C TYR A 1025 -13.02 4.99 29.20
N ALA A 1026 -12.41 4.18 30.08
CA ALA A 1026 -11.79 2.93 29.69
C ALA A 1026 -12.82 1.81 29.46
N THR A 1027 -13.97 1.90 30.12
CA THR A 1027 -15.09 0.94 29.97
C THR A 1027 -16.44 1.65 29.87
N ALA A 1028 -17.43 0.95 29.30
CA ALA A 1028 -18.81 1.42 29.24
C ALA A 1028 -19.41 1.64 30.65
N SER A 1029 -19.06 0.80 31.63
CA SER A 1029 -19.54 0.93 33.00
C SER A 1029 -19.02 2.19 33.68
N GLU A 1030 -17.74 2.54 33.50
CA GLU A 1030 -17.17 3.79 34.02
C GLU A 1030 -17.86 5.03 33.45
N MET A 1031 -18.14 5.02 32.13
CA MET A 1031 -18.90 6.09 31.49
C MET A 1031 -20.33 6.17 32.03
N ALA A 1032 -21.00 5.02 32.22
CA ALA A 1032 -22.33 4.96 32.80
C ALA A 1032 -22.36 5.52 34.24
N THR A 1033 -21.37 5.18 35.08
CA THR A 1033 -21.24 5.75 36.44
C THR A 1033 -21.09 7.27 36.40
N ALA A 1034 -20.27 7.80 35.49
CA ALA A 1034 -20.07 9.23 35.34
C ALA A 1034 -21.35 9.95 34.86
N LEU A 1035 -22.07 9.36 33.90
CA LEU A 1035 -23.34 9.91 33.39
C LEU A 1035 -24.45 9.86 34.44
N HIS A 1036 -24.51 8.80 35.24
CA HIS A 1036 -25.45 8.68 36.35
C HIS A 1036 -25.18 9.72 37.44
N ALA A 1037 -23.90 9.95 37.78
CA ALA A 1037 -23.50 10.99 38.73
C ALA A 1037 -23.86 12.41 38.24
N LEU A 1038 -23.93 12.62 36.92
CA LEU A 1038 -24.39 13.85 36.28
C LEU A 1038 -25.92 13.88 36.06
N THR A 1039 -26.67 12.92 36.60
CA THR A 1039 -28.14 12.82 36.50
C THR A 1039 -28.69 12.77 35.07
N ILE A 1040 -27.91 12.24 34.12
CA ILE A 1040 -28.35 12.04 32.74
C ILE A 1040 -29.35 10.89 32.66
N GLU A 1041 -30.48 11.07 31.98
CA GLU A 1041 -31.52 10.04 31.80
C GLU A 1041 -30.99 8.80 31.06
N GLY A 1042 -31.56 7.64 31.36
CA GLY A 1042 -31.12 6.34 30.84
C GLY A 1042 -31.22 6.20 29.32
N SER A 1043 -32.23 6.81 28.70
CA SER A 1043 -32.35 6.89 27.23
C SER A 1043 -31.15 7.59 26.59
N ALA A 1044 -30.76 8.75 27.12
CA ALA A 1044 -29.60 9.52 26.67
C ALA A 1044 -28.29 8.81 27.02
N CYS A 1045 -28.21 8.14 28.17
CA CYS A 1045 -27.06 7.33 28.56
C CYS A 1045 -26.84 6.17 27.59
N GLY A 1046 -27.89 5.41 27.23
CA GLY A 1046 -27.82 4.32 26.26
C GLY A 1046 -27.28 4.78 24.90
N THR A 1047 -27.81 5.88 24.37
CA THR A 1047 -27.36 6.45 23.08
C THR A 1047 -25.92 6.98 23.15
N GLN A 1048 -25.48 7.53 24.29
CA GLN A 1048 -24.10 8.00 24.46
C GLN A 1048 -23.11 6.85 24.63
N LEU A 1049 -23.51 5.78 25.33
CA LEU A 1049 -22.70 4.57 25.51
C LEU A 1049 -22.49 3.82 24.19
N ILE A 1050 -23.54 3.64 23.37
CA ILE A 1050 -23.39 2.98 22.06
C ILE A 1050 -22.55 3.83 21.09
N ALA A 1051 -22.62 5.16 21.19
CA ALA A 1051 -21.79 6.06 20.38
C ALA A 1051 -20.31 6.00 20.81
N ALA A 1052 -20.03 5.84 22.10
CA ALA A 1052 -18.67 5.72 22.63
C ALA A 1052 -18.08 4.31 22.49
N PHE A 1053 -18.93 3.27 22.55
CA PHE A 1053 -18.57 1.86 22.48
C PHE A 1053 -19.46 1.13 21.46
N PRO A 1054 -19.18 1.24 20.15
CA PRO A 1054 -20.06 0.75 19.08
C PRO A 1054 -20.29 -0.75 19.05
N ASN A 1055 -19.40 -1.52 19.70
CA ASN A 1055 -19.46 -2.98 19.74
C ASN A 1055 -20.30 -3.50 20.92
N LEU A 1056 -20.94 -2.64 21.70
CA LEU A 1056 -21.84 -3.08 22.76
C LEU A 1056 -23.06 -3.80 22.17
N THR A 1057 -23.34 -4.97 22.72
CA THR A 1057 -24.58 -5.73 22.51
C THR A 1057 -25.66 -5.27 23.50
N PRO A 1058 -26.94 -5.61 23.29
CA PRO A 1058 -28.00 -5.34 24.28
C PRO A 1058 -27.65 -5.82 25.69
N ASP A 1059 -27.11 -7.04 25.82
CA ASP A 1059 -26.66 -7.61 27.11
C ASP A 1059 -25.58 -6.76 27.78
N THR A 1060 -24.53 -6.43 27.03
CA THR A 1060 -23.36 -5.73 27.56
C THR A 1060 -23.64 -4.25 27.84
N LEU A 1061 -24.55 -3.61 27.09
CA LEU A 1061 -25.05 -2.27 27.39
C LEU A 1061 -25.88 -2.28 28.69
N ALA A 1062 -26.78 -3.24 28.86
CA ALA A 1062 -27.61 -3.35 30.05
C ALA A 1062 -26.78 -3.58 31.32
N ILE A 1063 -25.78 -4.46 31.24
CA ILE A 1063 -24.83 -4.71 32.33
C ILE A 1063 -24.02 -3.44 32.65
N ALA A 1064 -23.55 -2.71 31.64
CA ALA A 1064 -22.79 -1.48 31.85
C ALA A 1064 -23.63 -0.38 32.53
N MET A 1065 -24.88 -0.20 32.10
CA MET A 1065 -25.80 0.77 32.71
C MET A 1065 -26.17 0.38 34.15
N ALA A 1066 -26.40 -0.92 34.41
CA ALA A 1066 -26.66 -1.44 35.76
C ALA A 1066 -25.47 -1.24 36.70
N GLN A 1067 -24.26 -1.55 36.25
CA GLN A 1067 -23.02 -1.28 36.98
C GLN A 1067 -22.77 0.23 37.15
N GLY A 1068 -23.26 1.04 36.22
CA GLY A 1068 -23.27 2.50 36.27
C GLY A 1068 -24.18 3.09 37.37
N GLY A 1069 -25.07 2.29 37.94
CA GLY A 1069 -26.01 2.72 38.99
C GLY A 1069 -27.40 3.14 38.47
N TYR A 1070 -27.66 3.00 37.17
CA TYR A 1070 -29.01 3.21 36.64
C TYR A 1070 -29.98 2.15 37.19
N PRO A 1071 -31.26 2.48 37.38
CA PRO A 1071 -32.29 1.49 37.70
C PRO A 1071 -32.79 0.75 36.45
N ALA A 1072 -33.40 -0.42 36.63
CA ALA A 1072 -33.85 -1.29 35.54
C ALA A 1072 -34.78 -0.59 34.53
N ILE A 1073 -35.64 0.33 35.00
CA ILE A 1073 -36.54 1.09 34.13
C ILE A 1073 -35.80 2.09 33.23
N GLU A 1074 -34.76 2.74 33.74
CA GLU A 1074 -33.90 3.65 32.97
C GLU A 1074 -32.99 2.89 32.01
N THR A 1075 -32.53 1.70 32.40
CA THR A 1075 -31.77 0.80 31.50
C THR A 1075 -32.64 0.28 30.37
N SER A 1076 -33.91 -0.04 30.65
CA SER A 1076 -34.90 -0.38 29.63
C SER A 1076 -35.09 0.76 28.63
N ASN A 1077 -35.19 2.00 29.12
CA ASN A 1077 -35.29 3.19 28.27
C ASN A 1077 -34.02 3.42 27.43
N GLY A 1078 -32.84 3.13 28.00
CA GLY A 1078 -31.56 3.16 27.28
C GLY A 1078 -31.49 2.14 26.15
N LEU A 1079 -31.88 0.90 26.41
CA LEU A 1079 -31.93 -0.17 25.40
C LEU A 1079 -32.90 0.15 24.27
N LEU A 1080 -34.11 0.64 24.59
CA LEU A 1080 -35.11 1.01 23.60
C LEU A 1080 -34.75 2.29 22.82
N ALA A 1081 -33.93 3.18 23.38
CA ALA A 1081 -33.42 4.34 22.65
C ALA A 1081 -32.40 3.95 21.58
N VAL A 1082 -31.59 2.92 21.83
CA VAL A 1082 -30.59 2.41 20.88
C VAL A 1082 -31.20 1.40 19.89
N TRP A 1083 -32.05 0.50 20.38
CA TRP A 1083 -32.72 -0.54 19.63
C TRP A 1083 -34.24 -0.47 19.83
N PRO A 1084 -34.95 0.40 19.08
CA PRO A 1084 -36.38 0.64 19.25
C PRO A 1084 -37.27 -0.57 19.00
N ASP A 1085 -36.80 -1.48 18.12
CA ASP A 1085 -37.57 -2.65 17.67
C ASP A 1085 -37.30 -3.90 18.52
N THR A 1086 -36.59 -3.78 19.66
CA THR A 1086 -36.29 -4.92 20.54
C THR A 1086 -37.58 -5.56 21.06
N PRO A 1087 -37.83 -6.86 20.80
CA PRO A 1087 -39.02 -7.56 21.28
C PRO A 1087 -39.14 -7.51 22.81
N PRO A 1088 -40.35 -7.39 23.39
CA PRO A 1088 -40.54 -7.31 24.84
C PRO A 1088 -39.93 -8.48 25.64
N LEU A 1089 -39.92 -9.68 25.04
CA LEU A 1089 -39.33 -10.88 25.66
C LEU A 1089 -37.80 -10.82 25.71
N GLU A 1090 -37.18 -10.28 24.67
CA GLU A 1090 -35.73 -10.10 24.58
C GLU A 1090 -35.29 -8.99 25.55
N LEU A 1091 -35.99 -7.86 25.58
CA LEU A 1091 -35.77 -6.78 26.54
C LEU A 1091 -35.87 -7.26 28.00
N ALA A 1092 -36.87 -8.08 28.32
CA ALA A 1092 -37.03 -8.67 29.66
C ALA A 1092 -35.88 -9.62 30.03
N THR A 1093 -35.37 -10.38 29.05
CA THR A 1093 -34.26 -11.33 29.25
C THR A 1093 -32.95 -10.57 29.51
N VAL A 1094 -32.68 -9.53 28.73
CA VAL A 1094 -31.52 -8.64 28.87
C VAL A 1094 -31.53 -7.92 30.22
N LEU A 1095 -32.69 -7.42 30.66
CA LEU A 1095 -32.82 -6.76 31.96
C LEU A 1095 -32.70 -7.72 33.13
N ALA A 1096 -33.21 -8.95 33.02
CA ALA A 1096 -33.04 -9.98 34.05
C ALA A 1096 -31.56 -10.40 34.21
N LEU A 1097 -30.79 -10.38 33.12
CA LEU A 1097 -29.35 -10.62 33.16
C LEU A 1097 -28.60 -9.49 33.87
N ALA A 1098 -28.97 -8.23 33.63
CA ALA A 1098 -28.32 -7.05 34.22
C ALA A 1098 -28.75 -6.77 35.68
N TYR A 1099 -29.97 -7.15 36.07
CA TYR A 1099 -30.54 -6.97 37.41
C TYR A 1099 -31.03 -8.31 37.97
N PRO A 1100 -30.12 -9.23 38.33
CA PRO A 1100 -30.49 -10.51 38.91
C PRO A 1100 -31.23 -10.29 40.24
N ASP A 1101 -32.24 -11.12 40.53
CA ASP A 1101 -32.92 -11.07 41.82
C ASP A 1101 -32.00 -11.60 42.96
N PRO A 1102 -32.32 -11.33 44.24
CA PRO A 1102 -31.49 -11.77 45.37
C PRO A 1102 -31.23 -13.29 45.42
N LEU A 1103 -32.12 -14.11 44.87
CA LEU A 1103 -31.95 -15.56 44.82
C LEU A 1103 -30.94 -15.96 43.72
N GLN A 1104 -31.08 -15.41 42.52
CA GLN A 1104 -30.15 -15.65 41.41
C GLN A 1104 -28.74 -15.15 41.76
N PHE A 1105 -28.64 -14.01 42.44
CA PHE A 1105 -27.37 -13.48 42.95
C PHE A 1105 -26.77 -14.41 44.02
N ALA A 1106 -27.57 -14.94 44.95
CA ALA A 1106 -27.08 -15.89 45.95
C ALA A 1106 -26.63 -17.22 45.31
N ALA A 1107 -27.37 -17.71 44.31
CA ALA A 1107 -27.07 -18.95 43.60
C ALA A 1107 -25.74 -18.86 42.83
N SER A 1108 -25.50 -17.74 42.13
CA SER A 1108 -24.24 -17.52 41.41
C SER A 1108 -23.03 -17.47 42.35
N GLN A 1109 -23.16 -16.82 43.52
CA GLN A 1109 -22.10 -16.80 44.53
C GLN A 1109 -21.78 -18.21 45.06
N ARG A 1110 -22.82 -19.04 45.25
CA ARG A 1110 -22.62 -20.44 45.68
C ARG A 1110 -21.90 -21.25 44.61
N ASP A 1111 -22.30 -21.11 43.36
CA ASP A 1111 -21.70 -21.84 42.23
C ASP A 1111 -20.23 -21.46 42.03
N GLN A 1112 -19.83 -20.26 42.47
CA GLN A 1112 -18.44 -19.79 42.54
C GLN A 1112 -17.70 -20.23 43.82
N GLY A 1113 -18.34 -21.02 44.69
CA GLY A 1113 -17.76 -21.53 45.94
C GLY A 1113 -17.62 -20.49 47.06
N VAL A 1114 -18.32 -19.35 46.98
CA VAL A 1114 -18.23 -18.30 47.99
C VAL A 1114 -18.89 -18.75 49.29
N PRO A 1115 -18.26 -18.57 50.47
CA PRO A 1115 -18.86 -18.93 51.76
C PRO A 1115 -20.09 -18.09 52.10
N GLY A 1116 -21.03 -18.67 52.86
CA GLY A 1116 -22.29 -18.01 53.22
C GLY A 1116 -22.14 -16.65 53.92
N GLU A 1117 -21.06 -16.45 54.69
CA GLU A 1117 -20.76 -15.17 55.33
C GLU A 1117 -20.51 -14.03 54.33
N LEU A 1118 -19.70 -14.29 53.32
CA LEU A 1118 -19.36 -13.34 52.26
C LEU A 1118 -20.54 -13.15 51.31
N CYS A 1119 -21.29 -14.22 51.04
CA CYS A 1119 -22.52 -14.15 50.25
C CYS A 1119 -23.55 -13.22 50.89
N ALA A 1120 -23.79 -13.32 52.21
CA ALA A 1120 -24.74 -12.46 52.91
C ALA A 1120 -24.33 -10.97 52.89
N VAL A 1121 -23.03 -10.67 53.07
CA VAL A 1121 -22.51 -9.29 52.95
C VAL A 1121 -22.67 -8.76 51.53
N ASN A 1122 -22.36 -9.58 50.53
CA ASN A 1122 -22.49 -9.19 49.12
C ASN A 1122 -23.96 -8.98 48.73
N LEU A 1123 -24.88 -9.81 49.25
CA LEU A 1123 -26.32 -9.63 49.09
C LEU A 1123 -26.82 -8.34 49.72
N LEU A 1124 -26.37 -7.99 50.94
CA LEU A 1124 -26.76 -6.72 51.57
C LEU A 1124 -26.22 -5.51 50.80
N LYS A 1125 -25.02 -5.64 50.22
CA LYS A 1125 -24.40 -4.58 49.43
C LYS A 1125 -25.11 -4.38 48.08
N ALA A 1126 -25.51 -5.47 47.43
CA ALA A 1126 -26.25 -5.46 46.17
C ALA A 1126 -27.73 -5.08 46.36
N PHE A 1127 -28.32 -5.45 47.51
CA PHE A 1127 -29.72 -5.19 47.87
C PHE A 1127 -29.80 -4.58 49.29
N PRO A 1128 -29.53 -3.27 49.44
CA PRO A 1128 -29.44 -2.62 50.76
C PRO A 1128 -30.72 -2.66 51.60
N GLN A 1129 -31.86 -2.92 50.97
CA GLN A 1129 -33.18 -2.99 51.60
C GLN A 1129 -33.66 -4.42 51.86
N LEU A 1130 -32.82 -5.43 51.58
CA LEU A 1130 -33.19 -6.83 51.76
C LEU A 1130 -33.47 -7.08 53.24
N GLY A 1131 -34.57 -7.74 53.59
CA GLY A 1131 -34.87 -8.09 54.98
C GLY A 1131 -34.16 -9.37 55.44
N VAL A 1132 -34.02 -9.58 56.75
CA VAL A 1132 -33.43 -10.79 57.35
C VAL A 1132 -34.06 -12.08 56.79
N SER A 1133 -35.39 -12.16 56.76
CA SER A 1133 -36.12 -13.34 56.27
C SER A 1133 -35.99 -13.56 54.76
N GLU A 1134 -35.88 -12.48 53.99
CA GLU A 1134 -35.73 -12.53 52.53
C GLU A 1134 -34.33 -12.97 52.14
N MET A 1135 -33.31 -12.46 52.82
CA MET A 1135 -31.92 -12.91 52.68
C MET A 1135 -31.76 -14.38 53.07
N ALA A 1136 -32.35 -14.79 54.21
CA ALA A 1136 -32.33 -16.18 54.65
C ALA A 1136 -32.92 -17.13 53.59
N ARG A 1137 -34.07 -16.75 53.02
CA ARG A 1137 -34.77 -17.52 51.98
C ARG A 1137 -34.01 -17.53 50.66
N ALA A 1138 -33.38 -16.42 50.27
CA ALA A 1138 -32.55 -16.34 49.07
C ALA A 1138 -31.33 -17.27 49.18
N MET A 1139 -30.60 -17.23 50.29
CA MET A 1139 -29.44 -18.11 50.52
C MET A 1139 -29.84 -19.59 50.65
N ALA A 1140 -30.94 -19.89 51.33
CA ALA A 1140 -31.43 -21.26 51.48
C ALA A 1140 -31.84 -21.88 50.13
N LYS A 1141 -32.61 -21.15 49.32
CA LYS A 1141 -33.02 -21.62 47.97
C LYS A 1141 -31.86 -21.66 46.99
N ALA A 1142 -30.85 -20.80 47.18
CA ALA A 1142 -29.59 -20.90 46.46
C ALA A 1142 -28.78 -22.14 46.86
N GLY A 1143 -29.14 -22.85 47.93
CA GLY A 1143 -28.54 -24.12 48.35
C GLY A 1143 -27.38 -24.00 49.33
N TYR A 1144 -27.23 -22.86 50.02
CA TYR A 1144 -26.35 -22.78 51.18
C TYR A 1144 -26.91 -23.65 52.32
N PRO A 1145 -26.07 -24.34 53.12
CA PRO A 1145 -26.55 -25.06 54.30
C PRO A 1145 -26.97 -24.09 55.41
N ALA A 1146 -27.88 -24.54 56.28
CA ALA A 1146 -28.47 -23.70 57.33
C ALA A 1146 -27.43 -23.10 58.29
N THR A 1147 -26.30 -23.76 58.51
CA THR A 1147 -25.16 -23.28 59.30
C THR A 1147 -24.48 -22.06 58.68
N ASP A 1148 -24.34 -22.06 57.36
CA ASP A 1148 -23.65 -21.01 56.61
C ASP A 1148 -24.55 -19.80 56.42
N THR A 1149 -25.85 -20.03 56.17
CA THR A 1149 -26.87 -18.98 56.17
C THR A 1149 -27.02 -18.35 57.55
N ALA A 1150 -26.98 -19.13 58.63
CA ALA A 1150 -27.03 -18.60 60.00
C ALA A 1150 -25.81 -17.71 60.31
N THR A 1151 -24.63 -18.11 59.86
CA THR A 1151 -23.39 -17.35 60.03
C THR A 1151 -23.44 -16.06 59.21
N GLY A 1152 -23.87 -16.13 57.95
CA GLY A 1152 -24.02 -14.97 57.09
C GLY A 1152 -25.05 -13.96 57.58
N LEU A 1153 -26.20 -14.40 58.10
CA LEU A 1153 -27.20 -13.48 58.67
C LEU A 1153 -26.69 -12.74 59.91
N LYS A 1154 -25.87 -13.39 60.75
CA LYS A 1154 -25.24 -12.72 61.91
C LYS A 1154 -24.22 -11.66 61.48
N VAL A 1155 -23.51 -11.90 60.37
CA VAL A 1155 -22.54 -10.95 59.83
C VAL A 1155 -23.24 -9.78 59.14
N ALA A 1156 -24.27 -10.05 58.33
CA ALA A 1156 -25.02 -9.02 57.61
C ALA A 1156 -25.92 -8.18 58.53
N TYR A 1157 -26.44 -8.75 59.62
CA TYR A 1157 -27.27 -8.07 60.62
C TYR A 1157 -26.71 -8.29 62.03
N PRO A 1158 -25.69 -7.52 62.45
CA PRO A 1158 -25.04 -7.72 63.75
C PRO A 1158 -25.96 -7.58 64.98
N ALA A 1159 -27.10 -6.90 64.82
CA ALA A 1159 -28.10 -6.69 65.88
C ALA A 1159 -29.25 -7.72 65.88
N ILE A 1160 -29.19 -8.75 65.04
CA ILE A 1160 -30.24 -9.77 64.94
C ILE A 1160 -30.41 -10.53 66.26
N SER A 1161 -31.64 -10.60 66.78
CA SER A 1161 -31.90 -11.36 68.01
C SER A 1161 -31.85 -12.88 67.76
N PRO A 1162 -31.53 -13.72 68.78
CA PRO A 1162 -31.56 -15.17 68.63
C PRO A 1162 -32.92 -15.73 68.16
N VAL A 1163 -34.01 -15.08 68.59
CA VAL A 1163 -35.38 -15.45 68.21
C VAL A 1163 -35.64 -15.14 66.74
N GLU A 1164 -35.26 -13.94 66.26
CA GLU A 1164 -35.42 -13.56 64.85
C GLU A 1164 -34.55 -14.41 63.91
N LEU A 1165 -33.31 -14.69 64.28
CA LEU A 1165 -32.43 -15.57 63.51
C LEU A 1165 -33.01 -17.00 63.39
N SER A 1166 -33.47 -17.56 64.51
CA SER A 1166 -34.07 -18.90 64.50
C SER A 1166 -35.34 -18.96 63.66
N THR A 1167 -36.18 -17.92 63.73
CA THR A 1167 -37.42 -17.81 62.95
C THR A 1167 -37.12 -17.69 61.45
N ALA A 1168 -36.15 -16.86 61.07
CA ALA A 1168 -35.76 -16.68 59.67
C ALA A 1168 -35.18 -17.96 59.06
N LEU A 1169 -34.37 -18.72 59.81
CA LEU A 1169 -33.80 -19.99 59.35
C LEU A 1169 -34.87 -21.07 59.21
N VAL A 1170 -35.77 -21.21 60.18
CA VAL A 1170 -36.87 -22.19 60.12
C VAL A 1170 -37.76 -21.92 58.91
N LEU A 1171 -38.11 -20.66 58.65
CA LEU A 1171 -38.94 -20.27 57.51
C LEU A 1171 -38.22 -20.38 56.14
N ALA A 1172 -36.90 -20.45 56.13
CA ALA A 1172 -36.10 -20.53 54.91
C ALA A 1172 -35.80 -21.99 54.48
N TYR A 1173 -35.76 -22.93 55.43
CA TYR A 1173 -35.41 -24.34 55.20
C TYR A 1173 -36.58 -25.32 55.41
N GLN A 1174 -37.79 -24.80 55.61
CA GLN A 1174 -39.05 -25.51 55.39
C GLN A 1174 -39.41 -25.46 53.91
#